data_AF-A0A351FC01-F1
#
_entry.id   AF-A0A351FC01-F1
#
_cell.length_a   1.000
_cell.length_b   1.000
_cell.length_c   1.000
_cell.angle_alpha   90.00
_cell.angle_beta   90.00
_cell.angle_gamma   90.00
#
_symmetry.space_group_name_H-M   'P 1'
#
loop_
_entity.id
_entity.type
_entity.pdbx_description
1 polymer ?
#
loop_
_entity_poly.entity_id
_entity_poly.type
_entity_poly.pdbx_seq_one_letter_code
_entity_poly.pdbx_strand_id
1 'polypeptide(L)'
;MDSIAQARLHFRMLCLLLTSVCGFASDSNTGDFAGSISIALPAGSTDSPYYRIISPSLKGQAVFRGLVDSVSDNNISFSRVPDLLDPTTLSNPFKPGMLACRKARATANLDADGNQTVSSLTIDYAGLAYQVAPEITIDLPTEGNQSGVNYEVAQVEATLGGADQITSISVLNGGKGYAFSPKVLIEGGPHYLRVADLDSNHTGKFFKIVSNSGANVIVDNNLSESISSIFSANSPVEIFEAWTLGSLFGYDSTSLNEGNSSSADYVYVLKSVGQDGTTNDFVPYFHDGTAWRAVSDTVSDYGDVIIPPDKAMIIARRASQPLNLVLSGTVRTQGTFIELPEAHKRALINNPFGLDIMLSDLIPPLSLTVSDSNFSGWLANESQEIADNVRILNQGVWETFWHDGTNMGITTKAYATARAGSGVGGSLSQQDISLANGSITHMSNPSLGTNVTVTSPGHGLRNGFMVTIEGASGYKTDDNKSQVDENGTVVSSGSGLVIESAANGIFLVSNSTANTFELEGKSGNCDFIDNGNAFWSTGSGGAGYTSDSMVSFVGGGGSGGKGIAKVNAGSITTILITDPGAGYLEAPNLLIHSGGWKRMGAGRSPSNDFTVPAGSGILLVRNHSGGVATRVPIRNPLK
;
A
#
# COMPACT_ATOMS: atom_id res chain seq x y z
N MET A 1 38.81 -19.54 -39.40
CA MET A 1 39.42 -19.99 -38.14
C MET A 1 39.70 -18.74 -37.33
N ASP A 2 38.76 -18.48 -36.42
CA ASP A 2 38.88 -17.90 -35.07
C ASP A 2 39.70 -16.61 -34.86
N SER A 3 39.26 -15.62 -34.09
CA SER A 3 38.05 -15.40 -33.32
C SER A 3 37.95 -13.92 -32.97
N ILE A 4 36.71 -13.47 -32.83
CA ILE A 4 36.21 -12.14 -32.52
C ILE A 4 36.75 -11.64 -31.17
N ALA A 5 37.31 -10.42 -31.16
CA ALA A 5 37.60 -9.64 -29.96
C ALA A 5 36.45 -8.66 -29.72
N GLN A 6 35.75 -8.86 -28.60
CA GLN A 6 34.59 -8.11 -28.17
C GLN A 6 35.05 -6.84 -27.43
N ALA A 7 34.69 -5.66 -27.95
CA ALA A 7 34.97 -4.38 -27.32
C ALA A 7 33.85 -4.02 -26.31
N ARG A 8 34.25 -3.75 -25.07
CA ARG A 8 33.40 -3.37 -23.94
C ARG A 8 32.94 -1.90 -24.07
N LEU A 9 31.63 -1.64 -23.95
CA LEU A 9 31.07 -0.29 -24.01
C LEU A 9 30.72 0.23 -22.60
N HIS A 10 31.18 1.44 -22.33
CA HIS A 10 30.98 2.22 -21.11
C HIS A 10 29.54 2.75 -21.01
N PHE A 11 28.93 2.65 -19.84
CA PHE A 11 27.68 3.32 -19.49
C PHE A 11 27.96 4.83 -19.30
N ARG A 12 27.63 5.65 -20.31
CA ARG A 12 27.53 7.11 -20.18
C ARG A 12 26.08 7.52 -20.33
N MET A 13 25.54 8.06 -19.25
CA MET A 13 24.29 8.82 -19.18
C MET A 13 24.32 9.94 -20.24
N LEU A 14 23.38 9.91 -21.18
CA LEU A 14 23.17 10.97 -22.15
C LEU A 14 21.69 11.39 -22.11
N CYS A 15 21.43 12.55 -21.49
CA CYS A 15 20.21 13.31 -21.73
C CYS A 15 20.24 13.84 -23.17
N LEU A 16 19.22 13.53 -23.96
CA LEU A 16 18.92 14.29 -25.17
C LEU A 16 17.44 14.71 -25.16
N LEU A 17 17.26 16.03 -25.14
CA LEU A 17 16.00 16.75 -25.34
C LEU A 17 15.69 16.84 -26.85
N LEU A 18 14.38 16.86 -27.15
CA LEU A 18 13.68 17.47 -28.31
C LEU A 18 12.87 16.52 -29.25
N THR A 19 11.56 16.59 -28.99
CA THR A 19 10.41 16.84 -29.90
C THR A 19 9.71 15.70 -30.64
N SER A 20 8.56 15.35 -30.06
CA SER A 20 7.20 15.43 -30.64
C SER A 20 6.68 14.27 -31.50
N VAL A 21 5.99 13.31 -30.88
CA VAL A 21 4.66 12.82 -31.29
C VAL A 21 3.85 12.37 -30.03
N CYS A 22 2.77 13.10 -29.76
CA CYS A 22 1.52 12.75 -29.08
C CYS A 22 1.51 11.94 -27.76
N GLY A 23 1.32 12.67 -26.64
CA GLY A 23 0.05 12.55 -25.90
C GLY A 23 -0.08 11.52 -24.78
N PHE A 24 0.82 11.50 -23.80
CA PHE A 24 0.43 11.16 -22.42
C PHE A 24 0.26 12.45 -21.64
N ALA A 25 -0.99 12.82 -21.37
CA ALA A 25 -1.33 13.87 -20.43
C ALA A 25 -1.00 13.39 -19.01
N SER A 26 -0.14 14.16 -18.34
CA SER A 26 -0.02 14.36 -16.89
C SER A 26 -0.51 13.24 -15.96
N ASP A 27 0.44 12.44 -15.48
CA ASP A 27 0.56 12.16 -14.04
C ASP A 27 2.04 12.13 -13.66
N SER A 28 2.55 13.30 -13.29
CA SER A 28 3.88 13.47 -12.70
C SER A 28 3.86 12.96 -11.26
N ASN A 29 3.97 11.64 -11.08
CA ASN A 29 4.41 10.98 -9.84
C ASN A 29 4.70 9.49 -10.12
N THR A 30 5.79 9.20 -10.84
CA THR A 30 6.28 7.81 -11.03
C THR A 30 7.33 7.39 -10.01
N GLY A 31 7.59 8.23 -8.99
CA GLY A 31 8.30 7.82 -7.78
C GLY A 31 7.32 7.12 -6.85
N ASP A 32 7.61 5.87 -6.47
CA ASP A 32 6.88 5.25 -5.35
C ASP A 32 7.03 6.15 -4.12
N PHE A 33 5.93 6.44 -3.43
CA PHE A 33 5.97 7.14 -2.16
C PHE A 33 6.70 6.25 -1.14
N ALA A 34 8.00 6.46 -0.97
CA ALA A 34 8.79 5.83 0.07
C ALA A 34 8.55 6.57 1.39
N GLY A 35 8.28 5.81 2.45
CA GLY A 35 8.08 6.33 3.79
C GLY A 35 8.76 5.45 4.83
N SER A 36 8.93 6.01 6.02
CA SER A 36 9.35 5.26 7.19
C SER A 36 8.33 5.43 8.30
N ILE A 37 7.97 4.34 8.97
CA ILE A 37 7.16 4.36 10.18
C ILE A 37 8.04 4.00 11.38
N SER A 38 7.93 4.79 12.44
CA SER A 38 8.60 4.51 13.72
C SER A 38 7.62 3.83 14.65
N ILE A 39 7.92 2.59 15.02
CA ILE A 39 7.12 1.77 15.93
C ILE A 39 7.83 1.70 17.27
N ALA A 40 7.21 2.28 18.30
CA ALA A 40 7.71 2.17 19.67
C ALA A 40 7.51 0.76 20.22
N LEU A 41 8.55 0.17 20.78
CA LEU A 41 8.54 -1.06 21.56
C LEU A 41 8.97 -0.70 22.99
N PRO A 42 8.01 -0.46 23.90
CA PRO A 42 8.29 -0.28 25.32
C PRO A 42 9.15 -1.39 25.91
N ALA A 43 9.80 -1.08 27.03
CA ALA A 43 10.53 -2.06 27.82
C ALA A 43 9.63 -3.23 28.23
N GLY A 44 10.19 -4.43 28.20
CA GLY A 44 9.58 -5.65 28.71
C GLY A 44 10.54 -6.44 29.58
N SER A 45 10.23 -7.69 29.81
CA SER A 45 11.08 -8.65 30.52
C SER A 45 10.90 -10.04 29.92
N THR A 46 11.75 -10.99 30.31
CA THR A 46 11.61 -12.39 29.90
C THR A 46 10.32 -13.03 30.42
N ASP A 47 9.88 -12.61 31.60
CA ASP A 47 8.69 -13.15 32.29
C ASP A 47 7.40 -12.42 31.88
N SER A 48 7.51 -11.14 31.51
CA SER A 48 6.42 -10.33 31.00
C SER A 48 6.91 -9.53 29.78
N PRO A 49 6.93 -10.16 28.59
CA PRO A 49 7.33 -9.50 27.36
C PRO A 49 6.29 -8.46 26.93
N TYR A 50 6.74 -7.37 26.31
CA TYR A 50 5.85 -6.47 25.61
C TYR A 50 5.61 -6.96 24.19
N TYR A 51 4.35 -7.25 23.85
CA TYR A 51 3.99 -7.76 22.53
C TYR A 51 3.43 -6.66 21.63
N ARG A 52 3.86 -6.66 20.38
CA ARG A 52 3.30 -5.79 19.33
C ARG A 52 3.27 -6.52 17.99
N ILE A 53 2.15 -6.44 17.30
CA ILE A 53 2.06 -6.85 15.90
C ILE A 53 2.75 -5.77 15.07
N ILE A 54 3.61 -6.18 14.15
CA ILE A 54 4.23 -5.29 13.18
C ILE A 54 4.08 -5.86 11.77
N SER A 55 4.07 -4.97 10.80
CA SER A 55 4.07 -5.32 9.40
C SER A 55 5.01 -4.40 8.62
N PRO A 56 6.01 -4.95 7.90
CA PRO A 56 6.78 -4.16 6.98
C PRO A 56 5.94 -3.84 5.73
N SER A 57 6.18 -2.67 5.15
CA SER A 57 5.67 -2.33 3.81
C SER A 57 6.45 -3.09 2.72
N LEU A 58 6.18 -2.84 1.44
CA LEU A 58 6.97 -3.47 0.37
C LEU A 58 8.45 -3.05 0.46
N LYS A 59 9.34 -3.99 0.14
CA LYS A 59 10.79 -3.79 0.23
C LYS A 59 11.29 -2.98 -0.97
N GLY A 60 11.69 -1.75 -0.71
CA GLY A 60 12.29 -0.89 -1.72
C GLY A 60 11.37 -0.61 -2.91
N GLN A 61 11.96 -0.17 -4.02
CA GLN A 61 11.25 0.09 -5.28
C GLN A 61 11.04 -1.21 -6.06
N ALA A 62 10.10 -1.19 -7.00
CA ALA A 62 9.90 -2.31 -7.92
C ALA A 62 11.18 -2.58 -8.73
N VAL A 63 11.66 -3.83 -8.73
CA VAL A 63 12.82 -4.25 -9.53
C VAL A 63 12.48 -4.37 -11.02
N PHE A 64 11.19 -4.47 -11.34
CA PHE A 64 10.69 -4.51 -12.70
C PHE A 64 9.29 -3.90 -12.76
N ARG A 65 9.02 -3.14 -13.82
CA ARG A 65 7.68 -2.72 -14.24
C ARG A 65 7.54 -3.00 -15.72
N GLY A 66 6.45 -3.64 -16.13
CA GLY A 66 6.26 -4.01 -17.53
C GLY A 66 4.87 -4.53 -17.83
N LEU A 67 4.67 -4.91 -19.09
CA LEU A 67 3.40 -5.43 -19.60
C LEU A 67 3.48 -6.94 -19.77
N VAL A 68 2.38 -7.61 -19.43
CA VAL A 68 2.18 -9.03 -19.72
C VAL A 68 1.99 -9.22 -21.24
N ASP A 69 2.69 -10.18 -21.82
CA ASP A 69 2.54 -10.55 -23.23
C ASP A 69 1.50 -11.66 -23.40
N SER A 70 1.71 -12.78 -22.70
CA SER A 70 0.79 -13.91 -22.67
C SER A 70 0.88 -14.71 -21.36
N VAL A 71 -0.16 -15.48 -21.09
CA VAL A 71 -0.27 -16.30 -19.87
C VAL A 71 -0.68 -17.72 -20.27
N SER A 72 0.03 -18.71 -19.71
CA SER A 72 -0.29 -20.13 -19.85
C SER A 72 -0.13 -20.80 -18.50
N ASP A 73 -1.23 -21.32 -17.93
CA ASP A 73 -1.27 -21.87 -16.57
C ASP A 73 -0.68 -20.88 -15.55
N ASN A 74 0.36 -21.29 -14.80
CA ASN A 74 1.06 -20.45 -13.84
C ASN A 74 2.25 -19.69 -14.44
N ASN A 75 2.46 -19.78 -15.76
CA ASN A 75 3.56 -19.14 -16.46
C ASN A 75 3.10 -17.84 -17.12
N ILE A 76 3.72 -16.73 -16.73
CA ILE A 76 3.44 -15.39 -17.22
C ILE A 76 4.64 -14.93 -18.02
N SER A 77 4.41 -14.57 -19.28
CA SER A 77 5.41 -14.03 -20.18
C SER A 77 5.27 -12.51 -20.29
N PHE A 78 6.39 -11.81 -20.51
CA PHE A 78 6.43 -10.35 -20.57
C PHE A 78 6.93 -9.87 -21.92
N SER A 79 6.43 -8.70 -22.32
CA SER A 79 6.85 -8.06 -23.56
C SER A 79 8.35 -7.75 -23.51
N ARG A 80 9.04 -8.01 -24.63
CA ARG A 80 10.46 -7.72 -24.78
C ARG A 80 10.66 -6.39 -25.48
N VAL A 81 11.73 -5.71 -25.10
CA VAL A 81 12.14 -4.44 -25.74
C VAL A 81 13.31 -4.69 -26.70
N PRO A 82 13.44 -3.92 -27.79
CA PRO A 82 14.64 -3.93 -28.62
C PRO A 82 15.89 -3.69 -27.78
N ASP A 83 16.95 -4.44 -28.04
CA ASP A 83 18.22 -4.28 -27.33
C ASP A 83 18.84 -2.91 -27.64
N LEU A 84 19.42 -2.27 -26.64
CA LEU A 84 20.05 -0.96 -26.77
C LEU A 84 21.29 -0.98 -27.66
N LEU A 85 22.01 -2.11 -27.72
CA LEU A 85 23.23 -2.27 -28.51
C LEU A 85 22.94 -2.82 -29.92
N ASP A 86 21.85 -3.58 -30.07
CA ASP A 86 21.36 -4.06 -31.35
C ASP A 86 19.83 -4.04 -31.41
N PRO A 87 19.24 -2.94 -31.94
CA PRO A 87 17.78 -2.79 -32.04
C PRO A 87 17.07 -3.84 -32.91
N THR A 88 17.81 -4.69 -33.63
CA THR A 88 17.25 -5.81 -34.41
C THR A 88 16.98 -7.05 -33.55
N THR A 89 17.51 -7.09 -32.33
CA THR A 89 17.34 -8.18 -31.38
C THR A 89 16.45 -7.74 -30.22
N LEU A 90 15.66 -8.67 -29.68
CA LEU A 90 14.81 -8.42 -28.51
C LEU A 90 15.55 -8.85 -27.25
N SER A 91 15.71 -7.92 -26.31
CA SER A 91 16.36 -8.16 -25.03
C SER A 91 15.39 -8.78 -24.03
N ASN A 92 15.91 -9.68 -23.18
CA ASN A 92 15.12 -10.32 -22.14
C ASN A 92 15.01 -9.39 -20.92
N PRO A 93 13.82 -9.27 -20.30
CA PRO A 93 13.64 -8.43 -19.11
C PRO A 93 14.36 -8.95 -17.87
N PHE A 94 14.67 -10.25 -17.79
CA PHE A 94 15.28 -10.86 -16.60
C PHE A 94 16.51 -11.71 -16.91
N LYS A 95 17.41 -11.78 -15.94
CA LYS A 95 18.42 -12.83 -15.85
C LYS A 95 17.77 -14.11 -15.28
N PRO A 96 17.92 -15.28 -15.93
CA PRO A 96 17.31 -16.53 -15.46
C PRO A 96 17.69 -16.87 -14.01
N GLY A 97 16.72 -17.30 -13.21
CA GLY A 97 16.94 -17.74 -11.82
C GLY A 97 17.20 -16.66 -10.78
N MET A 98 17.17 -15.36 -11.10
CA MET A 98 17.41 -14.30 -10.11
C MET A 98 16.23 -14.08 -9.15
N LEU A 99 14.99 -14.32 -9.58
CA LEU A 99 13.80 -13.88 -8.84
C LEU A 99 13.28 -14.88 -7.79
N ALA A 100 13.96 -16.01 -7.62
CA ALA A 100 13.60 -17.05 -6.66
C ALA A 100 14.80 -17.70 -5.94
N CYS A 101 16.03 -17.25 -6.20
CA CYS A 101 17.22 -17.79 -5.54
C CYS A 101 17.32 -17.34 -4.06
N ARG A 102 18.19 -18.00 -3.29
CA ARG A 102 18.59 -17.48 -1.97
C ARG A 102 19.75 -16.51 -2.17
N LYS A 103 19.50 -15.25 -1.80
CA LYS A 103 20.39 -14.12 -2.08
C LYS A 103 21.74 -14.29 -1.41
N ALA A 104 22.82 -14.16 -2.18
CA ALA A 104 24.18 -14.13 -1.63
C ALA A 104 24.45 -12.83 -0.89
N ARG A 105 25.45 -12.86 0.00
CA ARG A 105 25.89 -11.72 0.82
C ARG A 105 27.41 -11.64 0.82
N ALA A 106 27.94 -10.43 0.78
CA ALA A 106 29.37 -10.18 0.82
C ALA A 106 29.69 -8.83 1.48
N THR A 107 30.88 -8.75 2.06
CA THR A 107 31.42 -7.55 2.70
C THR A 107 32.61 -7.05 1.91
N ALA A 108 32.64 -5.74 1.60
CA ALA A 108 33.76 -5.12 0.90
C ALA A 108 34.89 -4.78 1.88
N ASN A 109 36.11 -5.15 1.53
CA ASN A 109 37.32 -4.78 2.28
C ASN A 109 38.05 -3.66 1.55
N LEU A 110 38.48 -2.65 2.30
CA LEU A 110 39.31 -1.57 1.78
C LEU A 110 40.79 -1.94 1.82
N ASP A 111 41.55 -1.33 0.92
CA ASP A 111 43.00 -1.42 0.91
C ASP A 111 43.60 -0.88 2.23
N ALA A 112 44.49 -1.67 2.83
CA ALA A 112 45.16 -1.34 4.09
C ALA A 112 46.17 -0.18 3.93
N ASP A 113 46.59 0.11 2.69
CA ASP A 113 47.57 1.15 2.37
C ASP A 113 46.96 2.58 2.39
N GLY A 114 45.68 2.72 2.75
CA GLY A 114 45.01 4.02 2.92
C GLY A 114 44.58 4.68 1.60
N ASN A 115 44.63 3.94 0.49
CA ASN A 115 44.28 4.44 -0.84
C ASN A 115 42.78 4.67 -1.07
N GLN A 116 41.93 4.38 -0.07
CA GLN A 116 40.46 4.56 -0.14
C GLN A 116 39.81 3.82 -1.32
N THR A 117 40.33 2.63 -1.63
CA THR A 117 39.89 1.76 -2.73
C THR A 117 39.43 0.40 -2.18
N VAL A 118 38.46 -0.23 -2.84
CA VAL A 118 38.03 -1.60 -2.53
C VAL A 118 39.08 -2.59 -3.04
N SER A 119 39.66 -3.40 -2.16
CA SER A 119 40.71 -4.37 -2.50
C SER A 119 40.15 -5.77 -2.75
N SER A 120 39.13 -6.18 -1.99
CA SER A 120 38.54 -7.52 -2.09
C SER A 120 37.12 -7.53 -1.52
N LEU A 121 36.36 -8.56 -1.88
CA LEU A 121 35.07 -8.85 -1.25
C LEU A 121 35.16 -10.21 -0.56
N THR A 122 34.75 -10.26 0.72
CA THR A 122 34.57 -11.50 1.47
C THR A 122 33.15 -12.00 1.23
N ILE A 123 32.99 -13.26 0.81
CA ILE A 123 31.67 -13.88 0.70
C ILE A 123 31.22 -14.31 2.09
N ASP A 124 30.23 -13.62 2.64
CA ASP A 124 29.63 -13.95 3.94
C ASP A 124 28.63 -15.10 3.80
N TYR A 125 27.93 -15.13 2.65
CA TYR A 125 27.04 -16.22 2.27
C TYR A 125 27.01 -16.36 0.75
N ALA A 126 27.36 -17.55 0.25
CA ALA A 126 27.49 -17.82 -1.19
C ALA A 126 26.17 -17.79 -1.98
N GLY A 127 25.03 -17.73 -1.28
CA GLY A 127 23.71 -17.89 -1.87
C GLY A 127 23.42 -19.33 -2.30
N LEU A 128 22.23 -19.58 -2.85
CA LEU A 128 21.84 -20.87 -3.41
C LEU A 128 20.90 -20.68 -4.61
N ALA A 129 20.96 -21.61 -5.57
CA ALA A 129 20.10 -21.68 -6.75
C ALA A 129 20.27 -20.51 -7.75
N TYR A 130 21.47 -19.94 -7.84
CA TYR A 130 21.85 -19.01 -8.91
C TYR A 130 22.10 -19.78 -10.21
N GLN A 131 21.32 -19.49 -11.26
CA GLN A 131 21.51 -20.11 -12.59
C GLN A 131 22.51 -19.36 -13.47
N VAL A 132 22.66 -18.05 -13.25
CA VAL A 132 23.63 -17.17 -13.93
C VAL A 132 24.29 -16.27 -12.90
N ALA A 133 25.49 -15.77 -13.20
CA ALA A 133 26.21 -14.90 -12.29
C ALA A 133 25.37 -13.63 -11.99
N PRO A 134 25.14 -13.30 -10.70
CA PRO A 134 24.40 -12.09 -10.35
C PRO A 134 25.25 -10.85 -10.59
N GLU A 135 24.56 -9.73 -10.83
CA GLU A 135 25.21 -8.43 -10.77
C GLU A 135 25.44 -8.01 -9.32
N ILE A 136 26.58 -7.36 -9.09
CA ILE A 136 26.96 -6.87 -7.77
C ILE A 136 27.21 -5.37 -7.90
N THR A 137 26.44 -4.60 -7.15
CA THR A 137 26.56 -3.15 -7.07
C THR A 137 27.21 -2.79 -5.74
N ILE A 138 28.22 -1.94 -5.81
CA ILE A 138 28.85 -1.34 -4.63
C ILE A 138 28.26 0.05 -4.47
N ASP A 139 27.86 0.40 -3.24
CA ASP A 139 27.35 1.73 -2.94
C ASP A 139 28.39 2.81 -3.32
N LEU A 140 27.89 4.02 -3.49
CA LEU A 140 28.70 5.15 -3.92
C LEU A 140 29.82 5.47 -2.91
N PRO A 141 30.99 5.96 -3.37
CA PRO A 141 32.04 6.46 -2.49
C PRO A 141 31.54 7.53 -1.52
N THR A 142 32.06 7.52 -0.29
CA THR A 142 31.63 8.40 0.81
C THR A 142 32.34 9.75 0.81
N GLU A 143 33.52 9.84 0.21
CA GLU A 143 34.27 11.08 0.04
C GLU A 143 34.72 11.28 -1.41
N GLY A 144 34.80 12.54 -1.84
CA GLY A 144 35.24 12.92 -3.18
C GLY A 144 34.57 14.20 -3.67
N ASN A 145 35.33 15.11 -4.27
CA ASN A 145 34.83 16.37 -4.79
C ASN A 145 34.17 16.23 -6.18
N GLN A 146 33.30 15.23 -6.39
CA GLN A 146 32.57 14.95 -7.66
C GLN A 146 33.37 15.00 -8.97
N SER A 147 34.70 15.10 -8.90
CA SER A 147 35.60 15.12 -10.04
C SER A 147 36.11 13.69 -10.25
N GLY A 148 36.11 13.22 -11.50
CA GLY A 148 36.52 11.85 -11.86
C GLY A 148 38.00 11.50 -11.57
N VAL A 149 38.71 12.35 -10.83
CA VAL A 149 40.08 12.12 -10.36
C VAL A 149 40.07 11.42 -8.98
N ASN A 150 39.08 11.73 -8.12
CA ASN A 150 39.01 11.28 -6.73
C ASN A 150 37.71 10.53 -6.38
N TYR A 151 36.82 10.32 -7.34
CA TYR A 151 35.51 9.70 -7.13
C TYR A 151 35.23 8.71 -8.26
N GLU A 152 35.30 7.41 -7.95
CA GLU A 152 35.10 6.32 -8.91
C GLU A 152 34.46 5.12 -8.21
N VAL A 153 33.38 4.58 -8.79
CA VAL A 153 32.65 3.44 -8.20
C VAL A 153 33.42 2.14 -8.45
N ALA A 154 33.55 1.30 -7.43
CA ALA A 154 34.17 -0.01 -7.57
C ALA A 154 33.34 -0.94 -8.48
N GLN A 155 34.02 -1.73 -9.30
CA GLN A 155 33.44 -2.71 -10.21
C GLN A 155 33.93 -4.10 -9.87
N VAL A 156 33.01 -5.05 -9.79
CA VAL A 156 33.27 -6.42 -9.37
C VAL A 156 32.50 -7.40 -10.24
N GLU A 157 32.94 -8.65 -10.29
CA GLU A 157 32.30 -9.72 -11.06
C GLU A 157 32.24 -11.01 -10.23
N ALA A 158 31.05 -11.63 -10.18
CA ALA A 158 30.83 -12.89 -9.50
C ALA A 158 31.14 -14.07 -10.41
N THR A 159 31.75 -15.12 -9.86
CA THR A 159 31.88 -16.43 -10.52
C THR A 159 30.98 -17.45 -9.83
N LEU A 160 30.20 -18.18 -10.62
CA LEU A 160 29.41 -19.31 -10.13
C LEU A 160 30.20 -20.61 -10.21
N GLY A 161 30.08 -21.43 -9.16
CA GLY A 161 30.51 -22.82 -9.17
C GLY A 161 29.40 -23.76 -9.66
N GLY A 162 29.74 -25.04 -9.87
CA GLY A 162 28.80 -26.07 -10.34
C GLY A 162 27.70 -26.48 -9.35
N ALA A 163 27.53 -25.78 -8.23
CA ALA A 163 26.48 -26.03 -7.23
C ALA A 163 25.45 -24.89 -7.16
N ASP A 164 25.38 -24.03 -8.18
CA ASP A 164 24.49 -22.85 -8.25
C ASP A 164 24.75 -21.83 -7.12
N GLN A 165 26.02 -21.68 -6.75
CA GLN A 165 26.51 -20.80 -5.66
C GLN A 165 27.66 -19.93 -6.16
N ILE A 166 27.81 -18.74 -5.57
CA ILE A 166 28.96 -17.88 -5.83
C ILE A 166 30.20 -18.48 -5.18
N THR A 167 31.24 -18.76 -5.96
CA THR A 167 32.51 -19.31 -5.47
C THR A 167 33.60 -18.27 -5.31
N SER A 168 33.56 -17.19 -6.10
CA SER A 168 34.48 -16.06 -5.97
C SER A 168 33.85 -14.77 -6.48
N ILE A 169 34.35 -13.64 -5.96
CA ILE A 169 34.05 -12.30 -6.45
C ILE A 169 35.38 -11.63 -6.79
N SER A 170 35.56 -11.28 -8.06
CA SER A 170 36.78 -10.64 -8.55
C SER A 170 36.58 -9.13 -8.64
N VAL A 171 37.50 -8.35 -8.08
CA VAL A 171 37.50 -6.89 -8.24
C VAL A 171 38.10 -6.54 -9.60
N LEU A 172 37.28 -5.98 -10.49
CA LEU A 172 37.70 -5.51 -11.81
C LEU A 172 38.31 -4.10 -11.72
N ASN A 173 37.74 -3.26 -10.86
CA ASN A 173 38.23 -1.91 -10.55
C ASN A 173 37.91 -1.59 -9.08
N GLY A 174 38.91 -1.24 -8.27
CA GLY A 174 38.73 -0.94 -6.85
C GLY A 174 38.01 0.38 -6.55
N GLY A 175 37.77 1.21 -7.57
CA GLY A 175 37.19 2.55 -7.39
C GLY A 175 38.08 3.48 -6.57
N LYS A 176 37.56 4.65 -6.16
CA LYS A 176 38.26 5.68 -5.37
C LYS A 176 37.27 6.47 -4.52
N GLY A 177 37.68 6.85 -3.31
CA GLY A 177 36.93 7.75 -2.41
C GLY A 177 36.13 7.03 -1.33
N TYR A 178 36.46 5.77 -1.03
CA TYR A 178 35.81 5.00 0.02
C TYR A 178 36.51 5.21 1.37
N ALA A 179 35.98 6.11 2.20
CA ALA A 179 36.50 6.34 3.56
C ALA A 179 36.11 5.21 4.54
N PHE A 180 35.00 4.53 4.26
CA PHE A 180 34.49 3.38 5.03
C PHE A 180 34.12 2.24 4.07
N SER A 181 34.05 1.02 4.59
CA SER A 181 33.61 -0.14 3.82
C SER A 181 32.22 0.14 3.21
N PRO A 182 32.09 0.13 1.87
CA PRO A 182 30.81 0.39 1.22
C PRO A 182 29.88 -0.82 1.36
N LYS A 183 28.57 -0.54 1.34
CA LYS A 183 27.57 -1.60 1.28
C LYS A 183 27.61 -2.30 -0.08
N VAL A 184 27.47 -3.62 -0.06
CA VAL A 184 27.43 -4.48 -1.25
C VAL A 184 26.00 -4.94 -1.47
N LEU A 185 25.48 -4.74 -2.67
CA LEU A 185 24.18 -5.20 -3.11
C LEU A 185 24.36 -6.26 -4.19
N ILE A 186 24.06 -7.50 -3.88
CA ILE A 186 24.09 -8.61 -4.84
C ILE A 186 22.67 -8.82 -5.38
N GLU A 187 22.51 -8.93 -6.69
CA GLU A 187 21.23 -9.23 -7.32
C GLU A 187 20.66 -10.58 -6.88
N GLY A 188 19.33 -10.65 -6.82
CA GLY A 188 18.58 -11.88 -6.59
C GLY A 188 17.85 -11.92 -5.26
N GLY A 189 17.27 -13.07 -4.95
CA GLY A 189 16.44 -13.29 -3.76
C GLY A 189 15.01 -13.70 -4.11
N PRO A 190 14.17 -13.95 -3.08
CA PRO A 190 12.75 -14.19 -3.27
C PRO A 190 12.02 -12.92 -3.69
N HIS A 191 11.16 -13.01 -4.71
CA HIS A 191 10.36 -11.89 -5.23
C HIS A 191 8.87 -12.21 -5.29
N TYR A 192 8.06 -11.15 -5.35
CA TYR A 192 6.62 -11.22 -5.58
C TYR A 192 6.24 -10.41 -6.82
N LEU A 193 5.37 -10.98 -7.64
CA LEU A 193 4.69 -10.30 -8.74
C LEU A 193 3.40 -9.66 -8.22
N ARG A 194 3.16 -8.41 -8.61
CA ARG A 194 1.97 -7.61 -8.29
C ARG A 194 1.22 -7.22 -9.57
N VAL A 195 -0.10 -7.31 -9.52
CA VAL A 195 -0.99 -6.70 -10.54
C VAL A 195 -1.04 -5.18 -10.31
N ALA A 196 -0.63 -4.39 -11.29
CA ALA A 196 -0.58 -2.92 -11.22
C ALA A 196 -1.62 -2.23 -12.11
N ASP A 197 -2.52 -3.01 -12.72
CA ASP A 197 -3.61 -2.54 -13.56
C ASP A 197 -4.67 -1.83 -12.72
N LEU A 198 -4.78 -0.50 -12.86
CA LEU A 198 -5.67 0.35 -12.07
C LEU A 198 -7.16 0.14 -12.38
N ASP A 199 -7.48 -0.34 -13.59
CA ASP A 199 -8.85 -0.54 -14.04
C ASP A 199 -9.34 -1.98 -13.78
N SER A 200 -8.45 -2.84 -13.28
CA SER A 200 -8.74 -4.24 -12.99
C SER A 200 -9.34 -4.44 -11.59
N ASN A 201 -10.27 -5.39 -11.46
CA ASN A 201 -10.73 -5.87 -10.15
C ASN A 201 -9.68 -6.71 -9.41
N HIS A 202 -8.46 -6.85 -9.96
CA HIS A 202 -7.37 -7.63 -9.40
C HIS A 202 -6.15 -6.78 -8.99
N THR A 203 -6.23 -5.45 -9.08
CA THR A 203 -5.16 -4.53 -8.66
C THR A 203 -4.67 -4.86 -7.25
N GLY A 204 -3.36 -4.94 -7.09
CA GLY A 204 -2.73 -5.19 -5.79
C GLY A 204 -2.72 -6.65 -5.34
N LYS A 205 -3.19 -7.63 -6.15
CA LYS A 205 -2.93 -9.06 -5.88
C LYS A 205 -1.43 -9.36 -5.98
N PHE A 206 -0.93 -10.15 -5.04
CA PHE A 206 0.45 -10.63 -5.00
C PHE A 206 0.56 -12.12 -5.26
N PHE A 207 1.60 -12.52 -5.99
CA PHE A 207 1.97 -13.91 -6.19
C PHE A 207 3.47 -14.08 -5.98
N LYS A 208 3.86 -15.09 -5.19
CA LYS A 208 5.27 -15.40 -4.98
C LYS A 208 5.85 -15.97 -6.27
N ILE A 209 7.03 -15.53 -6.66
CA ILE A 209 7.74 -16.08 -7.81
C ILE A 209 8.46 -17.36 -7.37
N VAL A 210 8.19 -18.47 -8.08
CA VAL A 210 8.81 -19.78 -7.84
C VAL A 210 10.06 -19.95 -8.69
N SER A 211 10.02 -19.46 -9.92
CA SER A 211 11.17 -19.43 -10.82
C SER A 211 10.97 -18.40 -11.91
N ASN A 212 12.07 -17.98 -12.52
CA ASN A 212 12.04 -17.11 -13.69
C ASN A 212 13.07 -17.55 -14.73
N SER A 213 12.74 -17.28 -15.99
CA SER A 213 13.62 -17.38 -17.14
C SER A 213 13.85 -15.98 -17.72
N GLY A 214 14.37 -15.88 -18.95
CA GLY A 214 14.64 -14.59 -19.60
C GLY A 214 13.43 -13.67 -19.67
N ALA A 215 12.30 -14.16 -20.17
CA ALA A 215 11.08 -13.36 -20.38
C ALA A 215 9.84 -13.93 -19.69
N ASN A 216 10.01 -14.95 -18.83
CA ASN A 216 8.88 -15.61 -18.18
C ASN A 216 9.11 -15.76 -16.68
N VAL A 217 8.01 -15.71 -15.94
CA VAL A 217 7.95 -15.93 -14.49
C VAL A 217 6.90 -17.00 -14.22
N ILE A 218 7.27 -17.99 -13.41
CA ILE A 218 6.34 -18.98 -12.87
C ILE A 218 5.97 -18.55 -11.45
N VAL A 219 4.67 -18.39 -11.21
CA VAL A 219 4.15 -17.96 -9.91
C VAL A 219 3.59 -19.11 -9.09
N ASP A 220 3.63 -18.95 -7.79
CA ASP A 220 2.99 -19.83 -6.83
C ASP A 220 1.47 -19.57 -6.79
N ASN A 221 0.70 -20.60 -7.07
CA ASN A 221 -0.76 -20.56 -7.15
C ASN A 221 -1.40 -21.56 -6.19
N ASN A 222 -1.04 -21.48 -4.91
CA ASN A 222 -1.57 -22.36 -3.85
C ASN A 222 -3.10 -22.35 -3.73
N LEU A 223 -3.79 -21.31 -4.21
CA LEU A 223 -5.25 -21.20 -4.17
C LEU A 223 -5.93 -21.71 -5.46
N SER A 224 -5.17 -22.23 -6.43
CA SER A 224 -5.69 -22.73 -7.71
C SER A 224 -6.56 -21.71 -8.46
N GLU A 225 -6.19 -20.42 -8.39
CA GLU A 225 -6.87 -19.36 -9.12
C GLU A 225 -6.58 -19.44 -10.63
N SER A 226 -7.49 -18.96 -11.46
CA SER A 226 -7.25 -18.86 -12.91
C SER A 226 -6.31 -17.68 -13.21
N ILE A 227 -5.01 -17.92 -13.30
CA ILE A 227 -4.00 -16.86 -13.54
C ILE A 227 -4.28 -16.10 -14.85
N SER A 228 -4.79 -16.78 -15.88
CA SER A 228 -5.18 -16.16 -17.16
C SER A 228 -6.37 -15.21 -17.08
N SER A 229 -7.19 -15.27 -16.02
CA SER A 229 -8.24 -14.26 -15.78
C SER A 229 -7.76 -13.10 -14.93
N ILE A 230 -6.63 -13.26 -14.25
CA ILE A 230 -6.03 -12.24 -13.37
C ILE A 230 -5.09 -11.34 -14.15
N PHE A 231 -4.28 -11.94 -15.02
CA PHE A 231 -3.35 -11.26 -15.90
C PHE A 231 -3.83 -11.42 -17.34
N SER A 232 -4.16 -10.31 -18.00
CA SER A 232 -4.46 -10.29 -19.43
C SER A 232 -3.29 -9.71 -20.21
N ALA A 233 -3.27 -9.95 -21.52
CA ALA A 233 -2.28 -9.33 -22.40
C ALA A 233 -2.36 -7.80 -22.27
N ASN A 234 -1.21 -7.15 -22.17
CA ASN A 234 -1.00 -5.74 -21.89
C ASN A 234 -1.41 -5.27 -20.48
N SER A 235 -1.74 -6.17 -19.53
CA SER A 235 -1.89 -5.75 -18.13
C SER A 235 -0.54 -5.29 -17.57
N PRO A 236 -0.46 -4.10 -16.95
CA PRO A 236 0.74 -3.66 -16.26
C PRO A 236 0.95 -4.44 -14.96
N VAL A 237 2.20 -4.79 -14.70
CA VAL A 237 2.64 -5.52 -13.52
C VAL A 237 3.91 -4.94 -12.93
N GLU A 238 4.18 -5.30 -11.68
CA GLU A 238 5.39 -4.92 -10.98
C GLU A 238 5.97 -6.09 -10.19
N ILE A 239 7.28 -6.14 -10.04
CA ILE A 239 7.97 -7.15 -9.25
C ILE A 239 8.70 -6.48 -8.10
N PHE A 240 8.53 -7.00 -6.89
CA PHE A 240 9.16 -6.50 -5.67
C PHE A 240 9.98 -7.61 -5.00
N GLU A 241 11.10 -7.24 -4.40
CA GLU A 241 11.85 -8.13 -3.52
C GLU A 241 11.05 -8.42 -2.25
N ALA A 242 11.12 -9.64 -1.71
CA ALA A 242 10.49 -9.99 -0.45
C ALA A 242 11.36 -9.59 0.75
N TRP A 243 10.71 -9.27 1.87
CA TRP A 243 11.41 -9.20 3.14
C TRP A 243 11.75 -10.60 3.65
N THR A 244 12.90 -10.69 4.31
CA THR A 244 13.30 -11.84 5.13
C THR A 244 13.63 -11.34 6.53
N LEU A 245 13.67 -12.21 7.54
CA LEU A 245 14.08 -11.81 8.89
C LEU A 245 15.42 -11.06 8.86
N GLY A 246 16.41 -11.64 8.18
CA GLY A 246 17.75 -11.05 8.08
C GLY A 246 17.80 -9.77 7.25
N SER A 247 17.03 -9.65 6.17
CA SER A 247 17.02 -8.39 5.41
C SER A 247 16.27 -7.26 6.11
N LEU A 248 15.26 -7.59 6.93
CA LEU A 248 14.47 -6.60 7.66
C LEU A 248 15.16 -6.12 8.94
N PHE A 249 15.78 -7.04 9.69
CA PHE A 249 16.33 -6.77 11.02
C PHE A 249 17.85 -6.83 11.09
N GLY A 250 18.51 -7.33 10.04
CA GLY A 250 19.95 -7.58 9.95
C GLY A 250 20.31 -9.07 10.02
N TYR A 251 21.31 -9.48 9.24
CA TYR A 251 21.77 -10.89 9.16
C TYR A 251 22.79 -11.22 10.23
N ASP A 252 23.84 -10.41 10.36
CA ASP A 252 24.95 -10.67 11.30
C ASP A 252 24.73 -10.02 12.67
N SER A 253 23.90 -8.98 12.72
CA SER A 253 23.49 -8.31 13.96
C SER A 253 22.12 -7.67 13.79
N THR A 254 21.46 -7.35 14.90
CA THR A 254 20.14 -6.71 14.88
C THR A 254 19.97 -5.61 15.93
N SER A 255 18.99 -4.72 15.73
CA SER A 255 18.57 -3.73 16.73
C SER A 255 17.78 -4.35 17.89
N LEU A 256 17.27 -5.57 17.73
CA LEU A 256 16.58 -6.31 18.79
C LEU A 256 17.59 -6.80 19.85
N ASN A 257 17.09 -7.19 21.03
CA ASN A 257 17.98 -7.76 22.05
C ASN A 257 18.47 -9.14 21.63
N GLU A 258 19.78 -9.27 21.45
CA GLU A 258 20.44 -10.52 21.08
C GLU A 258 20.73 -11.40 22.30
N GLY A 259 20.96 -12.69 22.06
CA GLY A 259 21.37 -13.65 23.08
C GLY A 259 20.79 -15.03 22.82
N ASN A 260 20.60 -15.84 23.85
CA ASN A 260 20.02 -17.17 23.68
C ASN A 260 18.48 -17.12 23.75
N SER A 261 17.83 -18.27 23.56
CA SER A 261 16.37 -18.39 23.67
C SER A 261 15.84 -17.88 25.02
N SER A 262 16.57 -17.99 26.12
CA SER A 262 16.11 -17.48 27.41
C SER A 262 16.19 -15.95 27.55
N SER A 263 17.07 -15.25 26.83
CA SER A 263 17.32 -13.81 27.02
C SER A 263 16.96 -12.90 25.84
N ALA A 264 17.00 -13.41 24.61
CA ALA A 264 16.82 -12.62 23.40
C ALA A 264 15.35 -12.19 23.20
N ASP A 265 15.15 -11.12 22.44
CA ASP A 265 13.82 -10.78 21.94
C ASP A 265 13.34 -11.81 20.92
N TYR A 266 12.03 -11.97 20.83
CA TYR A 266 11.43 -12.92 19.91
C TYR A 266 10.66 -12.24 18.77
N VAL A 267 10.78 -12.81 17.58
CA VAL A 267 9.95 -12.53 16.42
C VAL A 267 9.12 -13.78 16.12
N TYR A 268 7.82 -13.69 16.31
CA TYR A 268 6.89 -14.78 16.05
C TYR A 268 6.32 -14.67 14.64
N VAL A 269 6.50 -15.72 13.85
CA VAL A 269 5.89 -15.87 12.52
C VAL A 269 4.86 -17.00 12.58
N LEU A 270 3.66 -16.75 12.04
CA LEU A 270 2.60 -17.76 12.01
C LEU A 270 2.92 -18.84 10.97
N LYS A 271 2.80 -20.12 11.34
CA LYS A 271 2.99 -21.25 10.44
C LYS A 271 1.98 -21.23 9.29
N SER A 272 2.42 -21.53 8.08
CA SER A 272 1.52 -21.69 6.93
C SER A 272 0.80 -23.04 6.91
N VAL A 273 1.36 -24.07 7.56
CA VAL A 273 0.82 -25.45 7.59
C VAL A 273 0.95 -26.05 8.98
N GLY A 274 0.16 -27.10 9.26
CA GLY A 274 0.24 -27.81 10.54
C GLY A 274 -0.30 -27.02 11.74
N GLN A 275 -1.18 -26.05 11.47
CA GLN A 275 -1.82 -25.25 12.51
C GLN A 275 -2.83 -26.05 13.35
N ASP A 276 -2.78 -25.89 14.68
CA ASP A 276 -3.63 -26.57 15.68
C ASP A 276 -4.59 -25.65 16.45
N GLY A 277 -4.56 -24.33 16.20
CA GLY A 277 -5.43 -23.36 16.89
C GLY A 277 -4.89 -22.84 18.23
N THR A 278 -3.73 -23.30 18.69
CA THR A 278 -3.10 -22.90 19.96
C THR A 278 -1.97 -21.88 19.78
N THR A 279 -1.23 -21.52 20.83
CA THR A 279 -0.05 -20.65 20.68
C THR A 279 1.09 -21.30 19.91
N ASN A 280 1.08 -22.63 19.74
CA ASN A 280 2.12 -23.39 19.03
C ASN A 280 2.16 -23.13 17.52
N ASP A 281 1.14 -22.47 16.96
CA ASP A 281 1.13 -22.10 15.54
C ASP A 281 2.07 -20.96 15.22
N PHE A 282 2.57 -20.25 16.22
CA PHE A 282 3.60 -19.25 16.05
C PHE A 282 4.97 -19.88 16.27
N VAL A 283 5.88 -19.68 15.32
CA VAL A 283 7.29 -20.07 15.45
C VAL A 283 8.07 -18.88 16.00
N PRO A 284 8.60 -18.95 17.23
CA PRO A 284 9.48 -17.92 17.77
C PRO A 284 10.89 -18.04 17.18
N TYR A 285 11.35 -16.94 16.58
CA TYR A 285 12.73 -16.74 16.14
C TYR A 285 13.43 -15.72 17.03
N PHE A 286 14.73 -15.88 17.21
CA PHE A 286 15.58 -14.95 17.96
C PHE A 286 16.95 -14.80 17.30
N HIS A 287 17.66 -13.71 17.58
CA HIS A 287 19.02 -13.50 17.08
C HIS A 287 20.04 -13.82 18.18
N ASP A 288 21.01 -14.69 17.88
CA ASP A 288 22.03 -15.12 18.86
C ASP A 288 23.31 -14.26 18.91
N GLY A 289 23.32 -13.18 18.13
CA GLY A 289 24.51 -12.34 17.91
C GLY A 289 25.35 -12.79 16.72
N THR A 290 24.99 -13.89 16.07
CA THR A 290 25.64 -14.38 14.84
C THR A 290 24.65 -14.73 13.73
N ALA A 291 23.48 -15.27 14.08
CA ALA A 291 22.46 -15.70 13.14
C ALA A 291 21.06 -15.73 13.76
N TRP A 292 20.06 -15.87 12.92
CA TRP A 292 18.67 -16.08 13.34
C TRP A 292 18.44 -17.55 13.66
N ARG A 293 17.92 -17.83 14.85
CA ARG A 293 17.62 -19.17 15.35
C ARG A 293 16.14 -19.34 15.59
N ALA A 294 15.63 -20.57 15.48
CA ALA A 294 14.31 -20.91 16.00
C ALA A 294 14.46 -21.42 17.44
N VAL A 295 13.49 -21.18 18.33
CA VAL A 295 13.55 -21.76 19.70
C VAL A 295 13.56 -23.29 19.65
N SER A 296 12.95 -23.90 18.62
CA SER A 296 12.95 -25.34 18.40
C SER A 296 14.22 -25.88 17.71
N ASP A 297 15.01 -25.02 17.07
CA ASP A 297 16.24 -25.37 16.36
C ASP A 297 17.24 -24.21 16.45
N THR A 298 18.22 -24.37 17.33
CA THR A 298 19.27 -23.39 17.58
C THR A 298 20.54 -23.63 16.75
N VAL A 299 20.51 -24.55 15.79
CA VAL A 299 21.67 -24.90 14.95
C VAL A 299 21.56 -24.26 13.58
N SER A 300 20.38 -24.30 12.96
CA SER A 300 20.15 -23.72 11.63
C SER A 300 20.08 -22.20 11.67
N ASP A 301 20.44 -21.55 10.56
CA ASP A 301 20.20 -20.11 10.35
C ASP A 301 18.88 -19.90 9.61
N TYR A 302 18.02 -19.08 10.21
CA TYR A 302 16.69 -18.73 9.74
C TYR A 302 16.58 -17.29 9.21
N GLY A 303 17.70 -16.63 8.92
CA GLY A 303 17.72 -15.27 8.39
C GLY A 303 16.98 -15.13 7.04
N ASP A 304 16.87 -16.23 6.30
CA ASP A 304 16.18 -16.28 5.00
C ASP A 304 14.67 -16.59 5.12
N VAL A 305 14.11 -16.68 6.33
CA VAL A 305 12.65 -16.85 6.50
C VAL A 305 11.93 -15.64 5.88
N ILE A 306 11.12 -15.91 4.85
CA ILE A 306 10.40 -14.90 4.07
C ILE A 306 9.22 -14.36 4.87
N ILE A 307 9.04 -13.05 4.83
CA ILE A 307 7.88 -12.34 5.34
C ILE A 307 7.04 -11.90 4.13
N PRO A 308 5.88 -12.54 3.88
CA PRO A 308 5.03 -12.17 2.76
C PRO A 308 4.48 -10.73 2.91
N PRO A 309 4.23 -10.03 1.79
CA PRO A 309 3.80 -8.63 1.79
C PRO A 309 2.38 -8.39 2.32
N ASP A 310 1.58 -9.45 2.49
CA ASP A 310 0.20 -9.46 3.01
C ASP A 310 0.09 -10.03 4.44
N LYS A 311 1.22 -10.41 5.04
CA LYS A 311 1.27 -11.01 6.38
C LYS A 311 1.99 -10.08 7.36
N ALA A 312 1.61 -10.20 8.63
CA ALA A 312 2.27 -9.52 9.73
C ALA A 312 3.04 -10.54 10.61
N MET A 313 3.81 -10.01 11.56
CA MET A 313 4.52 -10.80 12.57
C MET A 313 4.30 -10.18 13.95
N ILE A 314 4.63 -10.91 15.02
CA ILE A 314 4.55 -10.38 16.38
C ILE A 314 5.96 -10.26 16.93
N ILE A 315 6.34 -9.07 17.40
CA ILE A 315 7.55 -8.89 18.20
C ILE A 315 7.18 -9.02 19.68
N ALA A 316 7.97 -9.78 20.42
CA ALA A 316 7.97 -9.77 21.87
C ALA A 316 9.28 -9.16 22.37
N ARG A 317 9.19 -7.91 22.84
CA ARG A 317 10.29 -7.20 23.48
C ARG A 317 10.46 -7.73 24.91
N ARG A 318 11.58 -8.39 25.16
CA ARG A 318 11.95 -9.10 26.39
C ARG A 318 13.08 -8.40 27.15
N ALA A 319 13.68 -7.36 26.57
CA ALA A 319 14.66 -6.52 27.24
C ALA A 319 14.03 -5.33 28.00
N SER A 320 14.71 -4.92 29.06
CA SER A 320 14.30 -3.85 29.98
C SER A 320 14.45 -2.43 29.43
N GLN A 321 15.05 -2.28 28.25
CA GLN A 321 15.18 -1.00 27.56
C GLN A 321 14.14 -0.89 26.44
N PRO A 322 13.47 0.26 26.26
CA PRO A 322 12.61 0.47 25.10
C PRO A 322 13.45 0.52 23.81
N LEU A 323 12.81 0.24 22.69
CA LEU A 323 13.38 0.31 21.35
C LEU A 323 12.40 1.02 20.42
N ASN A 324 12.89 1.92 19.57
CA ASN A 324 12.11 2.45 18.45
C ASN A 324 12.55 1.76 17.17
N LEU A 325 11.67 0.95 16.60
CA LEU A 325 11.92 0.24 15.36
C LEU A 325 11.48 1.12 14.19
N VAL A 326 12.41 1.43 13.28
CA VAL A 326 12.10 2.20 12.07
C VAL A 326 11.94 1.22 10.91
N LEU A 327 10.71 1.09 10.40
CA LEU A 327 10.42 0.29 9.22
C LEU A 327 10.30 1.21 8.02
N SER A 328 11.10 0.96 6.99
CA SER A 328 11.05 1.72 5.73
C SER A 328 10.43 0.87 4.62
N GLY A 329 9.70 1.49 3.72
CA GLY A 329 9.16 0.83 2.54
C GLY A 329 8.29 1.75 1.70
N THR A 330 7.70 1.21 0.64
CA THR A 330 6.81 1.98 -0.23
C THR A 330 5.37 1.93 0.31
N VAL A 331 4.76 3.10 0.44
CA VAL A 331 3.37 3.25 0.88
C VAL A 331 2.42 2.77 -0.22
N ARG A 332 1.40 2.00 0.18
CA ARG A 332 0.33 1.57 -0.73
C ARG A 332 -0.77 2.63 -0.81
N THR A 333 -1.03 3.11 -2.02
CA THR A 333 -2.10 4.07 -2.32
C THR A 333 -3.28 3.46 -3.08
N GLN A 334 -3.19 2.17 -3.43
CA GLN A 334 -4.21 1.43 -4.16
C GLN A 334 -4.78 0.29 -3.29
N GLY A 335 -5.95 -0.23 -3.67
CA GLY A 335 -6.52 -1.43 -3.07
C GLY A 335 -5.57 -2.64 -3.16
N THR A 336 -5.78 -3.62 -2.29
CA THR A 336 -4.97 -4.84 -2.19
C THR A 336 -5.86 -6.02 -1.83
N PHE A 337 -5.26 -7.19 -1.65
CA PHE A 337 -5.97 -8.37 -1.17
C PHE A 337 -5.40 -8.85 0.16
N ILE A 338 -6.27 -9.45 0.96
CA ILE A 338 -5.90 -10.34 2.07
C ILE A 338 -6.36 -11.75 1.77
N GLU A 339 -5.74 -12.72 2.42
CA GLU A 339 -6.13 -14.12 2.32
C GLU A 339 -6.86 -14.55 3.59
N LEU A 340 -8.12 -14.96 3.41
CA LEU A 340 -8.88 -15.68 4.42
C LEU A 340 -8.32 -17.11 4.53
N PRO A 341 -8.04 -17.60 5.74
CA PRO A 341 -7.52 -18.94 5.93
C PRO A 341 -8.60 -20.02 5.76
N GLU A 342 -8.18 -21.27 5.55
CA GLU A 342 -9.07 -22.44 5.53
C GLU A 342 -9.76 -22.67 6.89
N ALA A 343 -10.80 -23.52 6.89
CA ALA A 343 -11.54 -23.91 8.08
C ALA A 343 -10.61 -24.30 9.24
N HIS A 344 -10.87 -23.73 10.42
CA HIS A 344 -10.11 -23.96 11.65
C HIS A 344 -8.63 -23.53 11.59
N LYS A 345 -8.26 -22.74 10.58
CA LYS A 345 -6.93 -22.13 10.44
C LYS A 345 -6.99 -20.63 10.74
N ARG A 346 -5.80 -20.05 10.83
CA ARG A 346 -5.58 -18.64 11.19
C ARG A 346 -4.66 -17.97 10.20
N ALA A 347 -4.81 -16.67 10.06
CA ALA A 347 -3.95 -15.83 9.25
C ALA A 347 -3.62 -14.55 10.02
N LEU A 348 -2.33 -14.25 10.20
CA LEU A 348 -1.89 -12.98 10.75
C LEU A 348 -1.63 -12.02 9.56
N ILE A 349 -2.58 -11.14 9.31
CA ILE A 349 -2.57 -10.23 8.15
C ILE A 349 -2.11 -8.84 8.58
N ASN A 350 -1.48 -8.11 7.67
CA ASN A 350 -1.06 -6.73 7.93
C ASN A 350 -2.20 -5.72 7.75
N ASN A 351 -2.03 -4.54 8.33
CA ASN A 351 -2.60 -3.32 7.76
C ASN A 351 -1.73 -2.94 6.54
N PRO A 352 -2.24 -3.08 5.31
CA PRO A 352 -1.43 -2.87 4.11
C PRO A 352 -1.24 -1.39 3.78
N PHE A 353 -1.92 -0.47 4.46
CA PHE A 353 -1.88 0.96 4.19
C PHE A 353 -0.97 1.69 5.18
N GLY A 354 -0.40 2.80 4.73
CA GLY A 354 0.47 3.66 5.56
C GLY A 354 -0.29 4.54 6.57
N LEU A 355 -1.56 4.24 6.85
CA LEU A 355 -2.46 4.99 7.71
C LEU A 355 -3.31 4.05 8.58
N ASP A 356 -3.87 4.59 9.65
CA ASP A 356 -4.75 3.85 10.55
C ASP A 356 -6.07 3.54 9.85
N ILE A 357 -6.45 2.26 9.81
CA ILE A 357 -7.69 1.81 9.15
C ILE A 357 -8.70 1.30 10.15
N MET A 358 -9.99 1.44 9.85
CA MET A 358 -11.02 0.87 10.71
C MET A 358 -11.12 -0.64 10.50
N LEU A 359 -11.48 -1.38 11.56
CA LEU A 359 -11.71 -2.82 11.46
C LEU A 359 -12.78 -3.17 10.39
N SER A 360 -13.81 -2.34 10.26
CA SER A 360 -14.86 -2.45 9.25
C SER A 360 -14.39 -2.28 7.80
N ASP A 361 -13.21 -1.66 7.60
CA ASP A 361 -12.61 -1.50 6.28
C ASP A 361 -11.71 -2.69 5.90
N LEU A 362 -11.19 -3.42 6.90
CA LEU A 362 -10.35 -4.60 6.69
C LEU A 362 -11.13 -5.81 6.18
N ILE A 363 -12.36 -6.02 6.68
CA ILE A 363 -13.25 -7.07 6.21
C ILE A 363 -14.47 -6.40 5.58
N PRO A 364 -14.50 -6.25 4.23
CA PRO A 364 -15.57 -5.50 3.57
C PRO A 364 -16.92 -6.23 3.66
N PRO A 365 -18.04 -5.50 3.69
CA PRO A 365 -19.38 -6.10 3.75
C PRO A 365 -19.66 -7.16 2.68
N LEU A 366 -19.23 -6.92 1.43
CA LEU A 366 -19.43 -7.86 0.31
C LEU A 366 -18.66 -9.18 0.46
N SER A 367 -17.70 -9.24 1.38
CA SER A 367 -16.97 -10.47 1.68
C SER A 367 -17.62 -11.28 2.78
N LEU A 368 -18.62 -10.74 3.48
CA LEU A 368 -19.35 -11.43 4.53
C LEU A 368 -20.35 -12.42 3.94
N THR A 369 -20.63 -13.48 4.69
CA THR A 369 -21.71 -14.43 4.42
C THR A 369 -22.40 -14.81 5.72
N VAL A 370 -23.70 -15.05 5.69
CA VAL A 370 -24.44 -15.70 6.79
C VAL A 370 -24.82 -17.15 6.44
N SER A 371 -24.43 -17.60 5.24
CA SER A 371 -24.70 -18.93 4.73
C SER A 371 -23.51 -19.85 4.95
N ASP A 372 -23.74 -20.97 5.62
CA ASP A 372 -22.75 -22.03 5.87
C ASP A 372 -22.33 -22.79 4.59
N SER A 373 -23.02 -22.57 3.46
CA SER A 373 -22.67 -23.18 2.18
C SER A 373 -21.78 -22.28 1.29
N ASN A 374 -21.61 -21.00 1.65
CA ASN A 374 -20.68 -20.12 0.95
C ASN A 374 -19.30 -20.18 1.61
N PHE A 375 -18.53 -21.19 1.23
CA PHE A 375 -17.21 -21.48 1.78
C PHE A 375 -16.15 -20.39 1.56
N SER A 376 -16.39 -19.48 0.61
CA SER A 376 -15.46 -18.40 0.25
C SER A 376 -15.65 -17.11 1.07
N GLY A 377 -16.84 -16.91 1.65
CA GLY A 377 -17.19 -15.70 2.40
C GLY A 377 -16.77 -15.77 3.87
N TRP A 378 -16.56 -14.61 4.50
CA TRP A 378 -16.35 -14.44 5.94
C TRP A 378 -17.64 -14.66 6.73
N LEU A 379 -17.71 -15.73 7.53
CA LEU A 379 -18.94 -16.15 8.20
C LEU A 379 -19.30 -15.16 9.31
N ALA A 380 -20.43 -14.50 9.14
CA ALA A 380 -21.04 -13.63 10.13
C ALA A 380 -22.16 -14.38 10.87
N ASN A 381 -22.22 -14.22 12.18
CA ASN A 381 -23.23 -14.85 13.04
C ASN A 381 -23.37 -14.05 14.34
N GLU A 382 -24.54 -14.12 14.99
CA GLU A 382 -24.71 -13.50 16.29
C GLU A 382 -23.79 -14.10 17.37
N SER A 383 -23.54 -15.41 17.29
CA SER A 383 -22.67 -16.15 18.20
C SER A 383 -21.21 -16.10 17.74
N GLN A 384 -20.32 -15.69 18.65
CA GLN A 384 -18.87 -15.65 18.38
C GLN A 384 -18.27 -17.02 18.06
N GLU A 385 -18.85 -18.10 18.59
CA GLU A 385 -18.32 -19.46 18.44
C GLU A 385 -18.58 -20.04 17.04
N ILE A 386 -19.52 -19.42 16.31
CA ILE A 386 -19.88 -19.79 14.94
C ILE A 386 -19.28 -18.79 13.96
N ALA A 387 -19.40 -17.49 14.25
CA ALA A 387 -18.84 -16.44 13.42
C ALA A 387 -17.32 -16.56 13.32
N ASP A 388 -16.78 -16.22 12.17
CA ASP A 388 -15.35 -16.03 12.04
C ASP A 388 -14.90 -14.84 12.90
N ASN A 389 -13.72 -14.98 13.52
CA ASN A 389 -13.25 -14.00 14.48
C ASN A 389 -12.06 -13.20 13.95
N VAL A 390 -12.05 -11.92 14.28
CA VAL A 390 -10.86 -11.08 14.21
C VAL A 390 -10.31 -10.90 15.61
N ARG A 391 -9.01 -11.10 15.78
CA ARG A 391 -8.32 -10.89 17.06
C ARG A 391 -7.26 -9.82 16.93
N ILE A 392 -7.22 -8.95 17.93
CA ILE A 392 -6.27 -7.84 18.00
C ILE A 392 -5.46 -8.01 19.27
N LEU A 393 -4.13 -7.90 19.13
CA LEU A 393 -3.22 -8.09 20.24
C LEU A 393 -3.02 -6.78 20.99
N ASN A 394 -3.44 -6.76 22.25
CA ASN A 394 -3.27 -5.61 23.14
C ASN A 394 -2.53 -6.07 24.41
N GLN A 395 -1.27 -5.63 24.56
CA GLN A 395 -0.43 -5.95 25.73
C GLN A 395 -0.34 -7.46 26.06
N GLY A 396 -0.25 -8.31 25.04
CA GLY A 396 -0.17 -9.76 25.20
C GLY A 396 -1.53 -10.47 25.36
N VAL A 397 -2.64 -9.72 25.40
CA VAL A 397 -3.99 -10.26 25.45
C VAL A 397 -4.65 -10.13 24.09
N TRP A 398 -5.25 -11.22 23.61
CA TRP A 398 -6.06 -11.21 22.39
C TRP A 398 -7.48 -10.74 22.69
N GLU A 399 -7.83 -9.58 22.16
CA GLU A 399 -9.21 -9.11 22.13
C GLU A 399 -9.92 -9.70 20.91
N THR A 400 -11.11 -10.27 21.12
CA THR A 400 -11.85 -10.97 20.06
C THR A 400 -13.04 -10.15 19.59
N PHE A 401 -13.16 -10.04 18.27
CA PHE A 401 -14.22 -9.36 17.55
C PHE A 401 -14.86 -10.31 16.53
N TRP A 402 -16.13 -10.12 16.25
CA TRP A 402 -16.85 -10.84 15.19
C TRP A 402 -17.94 -9.96 14.59
N HIS A 403 -18.44 -10.37 13.43
CA HIS A 403 -19.50 -9.66 12.74
C HIS A 403 -20.80 -10.46 12.79
N ASP A 404 -21.94 -9.80 12.99
CA ASP A 404 -23.24 -10.47 13.15
C ASP A 404 -24.09 -10.58 11.87
N GLY A 405 -23.66 -9.93 10.79
CA GLY A 405 -24.29 -9.98 9.47
C GLY A 405 -25.06 -8.70 9.11
N THR A 406 -25.21 -7.77 10.05
CA THR A 406 -25.83 -6.47 9.81
C THR A 406 -25.15 -5.74 8.65
N ASN A 407 -25.94 -5.21 7.69
CA ASN A 407 -25.43 -4.42 6.57
C ASN A 407 -24.40 -5.12 5.66
N MET A 408 -24.39 -6.45 5.61
CA MET A 408 -23.52 -7.20 4.67
C MET A 408 -23.79 -6.89 3.19
N GLY A 409 -24.98 -6.36 2.86
CA GLY A 409 -25.39 -6.01 1.51
C GLY A 409 -24.83 -4.69 0.96
N ILE A 410 -24.03 -3.94 1.75
CA ILE A 410 -23.50 -2.64 1.31
C ILE A 410 -22.63 -2.83 0.06
N THR A 411 -23.07 -2.25 -1.06
CA THR A 411 -22.31 -2.21 -2.32
C THR A 411 -21.57 -0.89 -2.49
N THR A 412 -22.15 0.21 -1.97
CA THR A 412 -21.59 1.56 -2.02
C THR A 412 -21.69 2.18 -0.64
N LYS A 413 -20.55 2.53 -0.04
CA LYS A 413 -20.52 3.20 1.26
C LYS A 413 -21.09 4.61 1.14
N ALA A 414 -21.89 5.00 2.13
CA ALA A 414 -22.32 6.37 2.28
C ALA A 414 -21.16 7.24 2.78
N TYR A 415 -21.18 8.51 2.39
CA TYR A 415 -20.28 9.53 2.93
C TYR A 415 -21.05 10.84 3.08
N ALA A 416 -20.60 11.69 3.98
CA ALA A 416 -21.19 13.00 4.25
C ALA A 416 -20.09 13.96 4.70
N THR A 417 -20.34 15.26 4.57
CA THR A 417 -19.41 16.29 5.03
C THR A 417 -20.00 17.04 6.23
N ALA A 418 -19.10 17.55 7.07
CA ALA A 418 -19.44 18.49 8.12
C ALA A 418 -18.75 19.83 7.89
N ARG A 419 -19.19 20.82 8.65
CA ARG A 419 -18.48 22.07 8.88
C ARG A 419 -18.10 22.20 10.36
N ALA A 420 -17.38 23.27 10.71
CA ALA A 420 -17.08 23.59 12.10
C ALA A 420 -18.36 23.66 12.96
N GLY A 421 -18.24 23.21 14.22
CA GLY A 421 -19.36 23.12 15.15
C GLY A 421 -19.91 24.50 15.50
N SER A 422 -21.21 24.70 15.24
CA SER A 422 -21.90 25.96 15.50
C SER A 422 -22.54 26.05 16.89
N GLY A 423 -22.52 24.95 17.65
CA GLY A 423 -23.04 24.88 19.01
C GLY A 423 -22.13 25.53 20.04
N VAL A 424 -22.62 25.61 21.29
CA VAL A 424 -21.87 26.17 22.41
C VAL A 424 -20.56 25.40 22.60
N GLY A 425 -19.44 26.12 22.68
CA GLY A 425 -18.11 25.53 22.86
C GLY A 425 -17.59 24.75 21.64
N GLY A 426 -18.06 25.07 20.43
CA GLY A 426 -17.69 24.35 19.20
C GLY A 426 -18.29 22.95 19.16
N SER A 427 -19.46 22.75 19.75
CA SER A 427 -20.20 21.50 19.66
C SER A 427 -20.90 21.39 18.30
N LEU A 428 -21.08 20.17 17.80
CA LEU A 428 -21.75 19.94 16.52
C LEU A 428 -23.25 20.10 16.65
N SER A 429 -23.89 20.73 15.67
CA SER A 429 -25.34 20.81 15.56
C SER A 429 -25.83 20.08 14.31
N GLN A 430 -27.12 19.76 14.26
CA GLN A 430 -27.72 19.06 13.11
C GLN A 430 -27.58 19.82 11.79
N GLN A 431 -27.38 21.15 11.84
CA GLN A 431 -27.19 22.01 10.68
C GLN A 431 -25.74 22.00 10.17
N ASP A 432 -24.82 21.40 10.92
CA ASP A 432 -23.40 21.33 10.59
C ASP A 432 -23.03 20.05 9.82
N ILE A 433 -24.03 19.26 9.39
CA ILE A 433 -23.87 18.03 8.60
C ILE A 433 -24.64 18.18 7.28
N SER A 434 -24.03 17.76 6.18
CA SER A 434 -24.69 17.72 4.87
C SER A 434 -24.48 16.37 4.17
N LEU A 435 -25.60 15.82 3.68
CA LEU A 435 -25.69 14.63 2.81
C LEU A 435 -26.41 14.99 1.50
N ALA A 436 -26.37 16.26 1.10
CA ALA A 436 -27.11 16.76 -0.04
C ALA A 436 -26.31 16.61 -1.34
N ASN A 437 -27.04 16.54 -2.45
CA ASN A 437 -26.53 16.65 -3.81
C ASN A 437 -27.55 17.40 -4.68
N GLY A 438 -27.11 17.92 -5.82
CA GLY A 438 -27.98 18.63 -6.75
C GLY A 438 -27.32 18.89 -8.09
N SER A 439 -28.13 19.24 -9.10
CA SER A 439 -27.64 19.64 -10.41
C SER A 439 -27.12 21.07 -10.41
N ILE A 440 -26.14 21.34 -11.26
CA ILE A 440 -25.59 22.66 -11.50
C ILE A 440 -26.19 23.18 -12.81
N THR A 441 -26.85 24.33 -12.76
CA THR A 441 -27.47 24.96 -13.95
C THR A 441 -26.60 26.06 -14.54
N HIS A 442 -25.64 26.59 -13.77
CA HIS A 442 -24.70 27.58 -14.27
C HIS A 442 -23.44 27.64 -13.40
N MET A 443 -22.30 27.97 -13.99
CA MET A 443 -21.10 28.40 -13.28
C MET A 443 -20.51 29.65 -13.93
N SER A 444 -20.10 30.60 -13.10
CA SER A 444 -19.41 31.81 -13.56
C SER A 444 -17.97 31.51 -14.00
N ASN A 445 -17.41 32.36 -14.88
CA ASN A 445 -16.01 32.30 -15.30
C ASN A 445 -15.21 33.54 -14.85
N PRO A 446 -14.91 33.69 -13.55
CA PRO A 446 -14.25 34.87 -13.02
C PRO A 446 -12.73 34.87 -13.29
N SER A 447 -12.14 36.07 -13.28
CA SER A 447 -10.69 36.26 -13.35
C SER A 447 -9.98 35.78 -12.08
N LEU A 448 -8.65 35.63 -12.17
CA LEU A 448 -7.80 35.20 -11.06
C LEU A 448 -8.02 36.07 -9.81
N GLY A 449 -8.19 35.42 -8.66
CA GLY A 449 -8.42 36.08 -7.37
C GLY A 449 -9.90 36.30 -7.02
N THR A 450 -10.82 35.93 -7.91
CA THR A 450 -12.27 35.84 -7.60
C THR A 450 -12.75 34.40 -7.73
N ASN A 451 -13.68 34.01 -6.85
CA ASN A 451 -14.20 32.65 -6.74
C ASN A 451 -15.28 32.36 -7.78
N VAL A 452 -15.30 31.14 -8.31
CA VAL A 452 -16.37 30.63 -9.17
C VAL A 452 -17.66 30.55 -8.35
N THR A 453 -18.68 31.28 -8.80
CA THR A 453 -20.06 31.13 -8.32
C THR A 453 -20.74 29.99 -9.09
N VAL A 454 -21.26 29.02 -8.35
CA VAL A 454 -22.08 27.92 -8.83
C VAL A 454 -23.55 28.26 -8.57
N THR A 455 -24.39 28.08 -9.58
CA THR A 455 -25.84 28.24 -9.48
C THR A 455 -26.51 26.87 -9.41
N SER A 456 -27.22 26.63 -8.32
CA SER A 456 -28.04 25.45 -8.09
C SER A 456 -29.25 25.83 -7.23
N PRO A 457 -30.44 26.03 -7.81
CA PRO A 457 -31.60 26.50 -7.07
C PRO A 457 -32.01 25.57 -5.93
N GLY A 458 -32.23 26.12 -4.73
CA GLY A 458 -32.71 25.35 -3.57
C GLY A 458 -31.71 24.37 -2.97
N HIS A 459 -30.40 24.59 -3.16
CA HIS A 459 -29.36 23.65 -2.75
C HIS A 459 -29.28 23.38 -1.24
N GLY A 460 -29.74 24.30 -0.38
CA GLY A 460 -29.75 24.14 1.08
C GLY A 460 -28.39 24.18 1.80
N LEU A 461 -27.28 24.22 1.05
CA LEU A 461 -25.91 24.44 1.55
C LEU A 461 -25.75 25.71 2.41
N ARG A 462 -24.68 25.69 3.21
CA ARG A 462 -24.22 26.79 4.06
C ARG A 462 -22.70 26.94 3.92
N ASN A 463 -22.17 28.08 4.35
CA ASN A 463 -20.73 28.30 4.37
C ASN A 463 -20.04 27.30 5.32
N GLY A 464 -18.88 26.81 4.88
CA GLY A 464 -17.99 25.93 5.65
C GLY A 464 -18.08 24.43 5.28
N PHE A 465 -18.97 24.03 4.39
CA PHE A 465 -18.99 22.65 3.88
C PHE A 465 -17.98 22.45 2.76
N MET A 466 -17.38 21.27 2.71
CA MET A 466 -16.65 20.82 1.52
C MET A 466 -17.66 20.27 0.50
N VAL A 467 -17.57 20.72 -0.75
CA VAL A 467 -18.43 20.26 -1.85
C VAL A 467 -17.57 19.65 -2.95
N THR A 468 -18.02 18.53 -3.47
CA THR A 468 -17.45 17.89 -4.67
C THR A 468 -18.25 18.34 -5.89
N ILE A 469 -17.56 18.79 -6.92
CA ILE A 469 -18.12 19.17 -8.23
C ILE A 469 -17.64 18.16 -9.27
N GLU A 470 -18.57 17.61 -10.04
CA GLU A 470 -18.30 16.61 -11.06
C GLU A 470 -19.10 16.90 -12.35
N GLY A 471 -18.56 16.44 -13.48
CA GLY A 471 -19.23 16.52 -14.78
C GLY A 471 -19.32 17.92 -15.39
N ALA A 472 -18.70 18.93 -14.77
CA ALA A 472 -18.74 20.29 -15.28
C ALA A 472 -17.80 20.47 -16.47
N SER A 473 -18.32 21.05 -17.55
CA SER A 473 -17.57 21.28 -18.80
C SER A 473 -17.87 22.65 -19.35
N GLY A 474 -16.99 23.16 -20.21
CA GLY A 474 -17.15 24.49 -20.78
C GLY A 474 -16.23 24.79 -21.95
N TYR A 475 -16.49 25.90 -22.62
CA TYR A 475 -15.61 26.44 -23.66
C TYR A 475 -14.40 27.10 -23.01
N LYS A 476 -13.18 26.63 -23.33
CA LYS A 476 -11.92 27.18 -22.81
C LYS A 476 -11.83 28.68 -23.09
N THR A 477 -11.38 29.45 -22.10
CA THR A 477 -11.16 30.89 -22.25
C THR A 477 -9.71 31.30 -21.96
N ASP A 478 -9.27 32.41 -22.55
CA ASP A 478 -8.02 33.09 -22.20
C ASP A 478 -8.14 33.92 -20.91
N ASP A 479 -7.07 34.65 -20.56
CA ASP A 479 -7.03 35.53 -19.38
C ASP A 479 -8.03 36.69 -19.45
N ASN A 480 -8.44 37.08 -20.66
CA ASN A 480 -9.46 38.11 -20.91
C ASN A 480 -10.88 37.52 -20.97
N LYS A 481 -11.04 36.23 -20.68
CA LYS A 481 -12.32 35.50 -20.73
C LYS A 481 -12.95 35.43 -22.12
N SER A 482 -12.12 35.49 -23.16
CA SER A 482 -12.51 35.23 -24.54
C SER A 482 -12.31 33.76 -24.87
N GLN A 483 -13.27 33.13 -25.57
CA GLN A 483 -13.18 31.72 -25.92
C GLN A 483 -12.05 31.47 -26.92
N VAL A 484 -11.35 30.35 -26.77
CA VAL A 484 -10.20 29.98 -27.61
C VAL A 484 -10.32 28.57 -28.20
N ASP A 485 -9.72 28.36 -29.36
CA ASP A 485 -9.60 27.05 -30.02
C ASP A 485 -8.43 26.20 -29.47
N GLU A 486 -8.16 25.05 -30.10
CA GLU A 486 -7.05 24.13 -29.77
C GLU A 486 -5.66 24.78 -29.86
N ASN A 487 -5.53 25.81 -30.69
CA ASN A 487 -4.28 26.54 -30.91
C ASN A 487 -4.16 27.78 -30.02
N GLY A 488 -5.17 28.07 -29.18
CA GLY A 488 -5.21 29.25 -28.33
C GLY A 488 -5.63 30.54 -29.05
N THR A 489 -6.21 30.44 -30.24
CA THR A 489 -6.72 31.60 -31.00
C THR A 489 -8.11 31.96 -30.51
N VAL A 490 -8.38 33.26 -30.34
CA VAL A 490 -9.71 33.74 -29.93
C VAL A 490 -10.74 33.46 -31.02
N VAL A 491 -11.87 32.87 -30.63
CA VAL A 491 -12.99 32.50 -31.48
C VAL A 491 -14.30 33.12 -31.01
N SER A 492 -15.33 33.08 -31.86
CA SER A 492 -16.68 33.48 -31.48
C SER A 492 -17.24 32.63 -30.35
N SER A 493 -18.12 33.22 -29.52
CA SER A 493 -18.80 32.50 -28.44
C SER A 493 -19.58 31.30 -28.99
N GLY A 494 -19.42 30.14 -28.34
CA GLY A 494 -20.00 28.86 -28.72
C GLY A 494 -19.13 28.04 -29.67
N SER A 495 -17.96 28.53 -30.08
CA SER A 495 -17.02 27.84 -30.97
C SER A 495 -15.68 27.51 -30.33
N GLY A 496 -15.52 27.75 -29.02
CA GLY A 496 -14.31 27.42 -28.27
C GLY A 496 -14.04 25.91 -28.16
N LEU A 497 -12.82 25.56 -27.79
CA LEU A 497 -12.46 24.19 -27.42
C LEU A 497 -13.23 23.78 -26.16
N VAL A 498 -13.94 22.65 -26.22
CA VAL A 498 -14.62 22.08 -25.05
C VAL A 498 -13.59 21.39 -24.15
N ILE A 499 -13.55 21.78 -22.89
CA ILE A 499 -12.69 21.21 -21.86
C ILE A 499 -13.50 20.79 -20.64
N GLU A 500 -12.95 19.86 -19.86
CA GLU A 500 -13.39 19.68 -18.49
C GLU A 500 -13.07 20.93 -17.68
N SER A 501 -14.06 21.41 -16.94
CA SER A 501 -13.89 22.61 -16.13
C SER A 501 -12.88 22.33 -15.04
N ALA A 502 -11.98 23.28 -14.78
CA ALA A 502 -11.07 23.15 -13.65
C ALA A 502 -11.83 23.26 -12.32
N ALA A 503 -13.10 23.67 -12.33
CA ALA A 503 -13.99 23.67 -11.17
C ALA A 503 -14.45 22.27 -10.74
N ASN A 504 -14.17 21.20 -11.52
CA ASN A 504 -14.32 19.83 -11.04
C ASN A 504 -13.28 19.55 -9.94
N GLY A 505 -13.71 18.94 -8.84
CA GLY A 505 -12.88 18.70 -7.66
C GLY A 505 -13.60 19.04 -6.36
N ILE A 506 -12.85 19.14 -5.27
CA ILE A 506 -13.38 19.36 -3.92
C ILE A 506 -12.98 20.76 -3.44
N PHE A 507 -13.96 21.57 -3.03
CA PHE A 507 -13.75 22.96 -2.61
C PHE A 507 -14.54 23.32 -1.35
N LEU A 508 -14.06 24.30 -0.60
CA LEU A 508 -14.78 24.87 0.54
C LEU A 508 -15.87 25.82 0.03
N VAL A 509 -17.08 25.66 0.55
CA VAL A 509 -18.24 26.50 0.22
C VAL A 509 -18.18 27.81 0.98
N SER A 510 -18.23 28.91 0.23
CA SER A 510 -18.32 30.28 0.74
C SER A 510 -19.48 31.04 0.07
N ASN A 511 -19.83 32.21 0.64
CA ASN A 511 -20.87 33.12 0.12
C ASN A 511 -22.18 32.45 -0.35
N SER A 512 -22.66 31.48 0.42
CA SER A 512 -23.83 30.66 0.08
C SER A 512 -25.15 31.42 0.28
N THR A 513 -26.01 31.38 -0.74
CA THR A 513 -27.38 31.92 -0.75
C THR A 513 -28.40 30.78 -0.82
N ALA A 514 -29.65 31.04 -1.20
CA ALA A 514 -30.62 29.96 -1.43
C ALA A 514 -30.40 29.22 -2.75
N ASN A 515 -29.72 29.84 -3.72
CA ASN A 515 -29.61 29.34 -5.10
C ASN A 515 -28.18 29.35 -5.66
N THR A 516 -27.23 29.93 -4.94
CA THR A 516 -25.85 30.08 -5.40
C THR A 516 -24.86 29.89 -4.26
N PHE A 517 -23.66 29.43 -4.58
CA PHE A 517 -22.55 29.38 -3.65
C PHE A 517 -21.22 29.58 -4.38
N GLU A 518 -20.17 29.93 -3.67
CA GLU A 518 -18.83 30.16 -4.22
C GLU A 518 -17.85 29.05 -3.82
N LEU A 519 -17.02 28.65 -4.78
CA LEU A 519 -15.91 27.71 -4.57
C LEU A 519 -14.67 28.49 -4.11
N GLU A 520 -14.31 28.35 -2.84
CA GLU A 520 -13.22 29.14 -2.27
C GLU A 520 -11.86 28.86 -2.92
N GLY A 521 -11.16 29.94 -3.28
CA GLY A 521 -9.82 29.87 -3.87
C GLY A 521 -9.81 29.41 -5.33
N LYS A 522 -10.98 29.23 -5.95
CA LYS A 522 -11.09 28.71 -7.31
C LYS A 522 -11.55 29.76 -8.32
N SER A 523 -10.71 30.09 -9.28
CA SER A 523 -11.06 30.93 -10.43
C SER A 523 -11.52 30.12 -11.64
N GLY A 524 -12.27 30.78 -12.54
CA GLY A 524 -12.82 30.15 -13.74
C GLY A 524 -11.80 30.02 -14.87
N ASN A 525 -11.93 28.98 -15.67
CA ASN A 525 -11.09 28.70 -16.84
C ASN A 525 -11.88 28.45 -18.14
N CYS A 526 -13.21 28.39 -18.04
CA CYS A 526 -14.09 28.09 -19.15
C CYS A 526 -15.47 28.72 -18.96
N ASP A 527 -16.14 29.01 -20.08
CA ASP A 527 -17.55 29.37 -20.08
C ASP A 527 -18.39 28.11 -19.99
N PHE A 528 -19.18 27.99 -18.92
CA PHE A 528 -19.95 26.79 -18.61
C PHE A 528 -20.95 26.41 -19.70
N ILE A 529 -21.03 25.11 -19.98
CA ILE A 529 -22.03 24.51 -20.86
C ILE A 529 -23.01 23.72 -19.97
N ASP A 530 -24.28 24.13 -19.96
CA ASP A 530 -25.35 23.35 -19.33
C ASP A 530 -25.78 22.21 -20.26
N ASN A 531 -25.09 21.07 -20.13
CA ASN A 531 -25.42 19.82 -20.80
C ASN A 531 -26.22 18.86 -19.89
N GLY A 532 -26.63 19.30 -18.69
CA GLY A 532 -27.30 18.48 -17.70
C GLY A 532 -26.43 17.44 -16.96
N ASN A 533 -25.11 17.40 -17.24
CA ASN A 533 -24.20 16.42 -16.63
C ASN A 533 -23.44 16.96 -15.40
N ALA A 534 -23.52 18.25 -15.13
CA ALA A 534 -22.83 18.88 -14.01
C ALA A 534 -23.63 18.76 -12.71
N PHE A 535 -23.00 18.25 -11.66
CA PHE A 535 -23.63 18.10 -10.35
C PHE A 535 -22.65 18.43 -9.22
N TRP A 536 -23.22 18.76 -8.07
CA TRP A 536 -22.50 18.93 -6.83
C TRP A 536 -22.98 17.92 -5.79
N SER A 537 -22.10 17.51 -4.90
CA SER A 537 -22.45 16.67 -3.76
C SER A 537 -21.64 17.07 -2.52
N THR A 538 -22.30 16.95 -1.37
CA THR A 538 -21.67 17.02 -0.03
C THR A 538 -21.70 15.65 0.65
N GLY A 539 -22.26 14.66 -0.02
CA GLY A 539 -22.47 13.32 0.48
C GLY A 539 -23.25 12.45 -0.50
N SER A 540 -23.27 11.16 -0.20
CA SER A 540 -24.10 10.15 -0.85
C SER A 540 -24.66 9.21 0.21
N GLY A 541 -25.95 8.87 0.10
CA GLY A 541 -26.61 7.92 0.99
C GLY A 541 -26.09 6.48 0.85
N GLY A 542 -25.25 6.21 -0.16
CA GLY A 542 -24.77 4.86 -0.46
C GLY A 542 -25.91 3.90 -0.84
N ALA A 543 -25.59 2.62 -0.89
CA ALA A 543 -26.53 1.57 -1.29
C ALA A 543 -26.24 0.24 -0.58
N GLY A 544 -27.30 -0.51 -0.29
CA GLY A 544 -27.22 -1.85 0.29
C GLY A 544 -27.29 -1.90 1.82
N TYR A 545 -27.67 -0.79 2.46
CA TYR A 545 -27.87 -0.73 3.90
C TYR A 545 -29.19 -1.40 4.30
N THR A 546 -29.15 -2.29 5.28
CA THR A 546 -30.34 -2.99 5.83
C THR A 546 -30.74 -2.46 7.21
N SER A 547 -29.86 -1.72 7.89
CA SER A 547 -30.06 -1.25 9.26
C SER A 547 -29.30 0.04 9.54
N ASP A 548 -29.82 0.83 10.47
CA ASP A 548 -29.19 2.08 10.92
C ASP A 548 -27.71 1.89 11.28
N SER A 549 -26.92 2.89 10.94
CA SER A 549 -25.46 2.86 11.08
C SER A 549 -24.99 3.89 12.10
N MET A 550 -23.93 3.59 12.84
CA MET A 550 -23.33 4.58 13.74
C MET A 550 -22.46 5.55 12.96
N VAL A 551 -22.37 6.78 13.44
CA VAL A 551 -21.50 7.82 12.87
C VAL A 551 -20.58 8.35 13.95
N SER A 552 -19.30 8.46 13.62
CA SER A 552 -18.28 9.05 14.49
C SER A 552 -17.66 10.27 13.80
N PHE A 553 -17.41 11.32 14.59
CA PHE A 553 -16.81 12.55 14.11
C PHE A 553 -15.36 12.61 14.61
N VAL A 554 -14.41 12.72 13.69
CA VAL A 554 -12.97 12.70 14.00
C VAL A 554 -12.26 13.90 13.39
N GLY A 555 -11.27 14.43 14.10
CA GLY A 555 -10.55 15.65 13.69
C GLY A 555 -11.30 16.93 14.04
N GLY A 556 -11.02 18.02 13.31
CA GLY A 556 -11.65 19.33 13.55
C GLY A 556 -11.24 20.03 14.86
N GLY A 557 -10.27 19.49 15.60
CA GLY A 557 -9.86 19.97 16.93
C GLY A 557 -10.76 19.48 18.09
N GLY A 558 -11.87 18.81 17.79
CA GLY A 558 -12.87 18.38 18.77
C GLY A 558 -12.79 16.91 19.16
N SER A 559 -13.66 16.49 20.09
CA SER A 559 -13.79 15.10 20.52
C SER A 559 -15.21 14.75 20.98
N GLY A 560 -15.53 13.45 21.00
CA GLY A 560 -16.76 12.91 21.59
C GLY A 560 -18.01 12.98 20.70
N GLY A 561 -17.89 13.43 19.45
CA GLY A 561 -19.03 13.58 18.55
C GLY A 561 -19.51 12.21 18.06
N LYS A 562 -20.83 11.96 18.17
CA LYS A 562 -21.48 10.72 17.74
C LYS A 562 -22.84 10.98 17.09
N GLY A 563 -23.23 10.09 16.18
CA GLY A 563 -24.53 10.13 15.54
C GLY A 563 -25.03 8.77 15.08
N ILE A 564 -26.24 8.78 14.51
CA ILE A 564 -26.90 7.62 13.90
C ILE A 564 -27.34 8.02 12.49
N ALA A 565 -26.79 7.33 11.49
CA ALA A 565 -27.25 7.38 10.12
C ALA A 565 -28.49 6.50 9.95
N LYS A 566 -29.61 7.13 9.62
CA LYS A 566 -30.91 6.49 9.42
C LYS A 566 -31.03 5.95 8.01
N VAL A 567 -31.37 4.67 7.94
CA VAL A 567 -31.51 3.93 6.68
C VAL A 567 -32.97 3.86 6.28
N ASN A 568 -33.24 4.20 5.01
CA ASN A 568 -34.55 4.01 4.40
C ASN A 568 -34.35 3.46 2.98
N ALA A 569 -35.13 2.43 2.62
CA ALA A 569 -35.11 1.80 1.30
C ALA A 569 -33.70 1.46 0.77
N GLY A 570 -32.79 0.98 1.62
CA GLY A 570 -31.46 0.54 1.19
C GLY A 570 -30.36 1.61 1.22
N SER A 571 -30.69 2.86 1.59
CA SER A 571 -29.77 4.00 1.56
C SER A 571 -29.89 4.85 2.83
N ILE A 572 -28.81 5.52 3.21
CA ILE A 572 -28.82 6.50 4.31
C ILE A 572 -29.51 7.77 3.81
N THR A 573 -30.52 8.22 4.55
CA THR A 573 -31.31 9.41 4.18
C THR A 573 -31.08 10.60 5.11
N THR A 574 -30.65 10.36 6.34
CA THR A 574 -30.35 11.40 7.32
C THR A 574 -29.36 10.89 8.36
N ILE A 575 -28.58 11.79 8.93
CA ILE A 575 -27.64 11.52 10.02
C ILE A 575 -28.09 12.33 11.22
N LEU A 576 -28.52 11.68 12.29
CA LEU A 576 -28.94 12.32 13.53
C LEU A 576 -27.78 12.39 14.51
N ILE A 577 -27.44 13.57 15.01
CA ILE A 577 -26.46 13.72 16.10
C ILE A 577 -27.08 13.21 17.40
N THR A 578 -26.37 12.30 18.08
CA THR A 578 -26.77 11.77 19.39
C THR A 578 -25.88 12.31 20.50
N ASP A 579 -24.62 12.59 20.21
CA ASP A 579 -23.69 13.31 21.08
C ASP A 579 -23.01 14.39 20.25
N PRO A 580 -23.22 15.69 20.53
CA PRO A 580 -22.64 16.76 19.75
C PRO A 580 -21.12 16.93 19.98
N GLY A 581 -20.56 16.29 21.02
CA GLY A 581 -19.17 16.46 21.43
C GLY A 581 -18.82 17.92 21.76
N ALA A 582 -17.52 18.23 21.76
CA ALA A 582 -17.02 19.58 22.02
C ALA A 582 -15.71 19.88 21.30
N GLY A 583 -15.45 21.16 21.00
CA GLY A 583 -14.16 21.64 20.50
C GLY A 583 -13.94 21.53 18.99
N TYR A 584 -14.97 21.26 18.18
CA TYR A 584 -14.87 21.20 16.72
C TYR A 584 -14.79 22.61 16.12
N LEU A 585 -13.61 23.22 16.20
CA LEU A 585 -13.34 24.56 15.65
C LEU A 585 -13.13 24.53 14.13
N GLU A 586 -12.73 23.39 13.60
CA GLU A 586 -12.61 23.10 12.18
C GLU A 586 -13.57 21.97 11.79
N ALA A 587 -13.79 21.78 10.48
CA ALA A 587 -14.65 20.71 9.98
C ALA A 587 -14.11 19.32 10.37
N PRO A 588 -14.88 18.47 11.07
CA PRO A 588 -14.48 17.08 11.30
C PRO A 588 -14.77 16.20 10.08
N ASN A 589 -14.07 15.07 10.00
CA ASN A 589 -14.41 13.98 9.09
C ASN A 589 -15.50 13.10 9.71
N LEU A 590 -16.49 12.72 8.90
CA LEU A 590 -17.55 11.79 9.30
C LEU A 590 -17.19 10.38 8.88
N LEU A 591 -17.16 9.48 9.85
CA LEU A 591 -16.99 8.05 9.61
C LEU A 591 -18.35 7.38 9.80
N ILE A 592 -18.94 6.92 8.70
CA ILE A 592 -20.20 6.17 8.70
C ILE A 592 -19.85 4.69 8.73
N HIS A 593 -20.12 4.05 9.86
CA HIS A 593 -19.76 2.65 10.09
C HIS A 593 -20.75 1.71 9.43
N SER A 594 -20.27 0.64 8.80
CA SER A 594 -21.16 -0.44 8.33
C SER A 594 -21.97 -1.08 9.46
N GLY A 595 -21.47 -1.04 10.70
CA GLY A 595 -22.11 -1.69 11.84
C GLY A 595 -21.81 -3.19 11.89
N GLY A 596 -22.56 -3.92 12.73
CA GLY A 596 -22.50 -5.38 12.86
C GLY A 596 -21.32 -5.96 13.65
N TRP A 597 -20.29 -5.16 13.94
CA TRP A 597 -19.13 -5.57 14.72
C TRP A 597 -19.44 -5.64 16.22
N LYS A 598 -19.11 -6.79 16.82
CA LYS A 598 -19.22 -7.09 18.25
C LYS A 598 -17.85 -7.37 18.82
N ARG A 599 -17.69 -7.14 20.13
CA ARG A 599 -16.48 -7.42 20.90
C ARG A 599 -16.82 -8.27 22.12
N MET A 600 -15.97 -9.27 22.37
CA MET A 600 -16.12 -10.15 23.52
C MET A 600 -16.04 -9.32 24.80
N GLY A 601 -17.00 -9.52 25.71
CA GLY A 601 -17.07 -8.77 26.98
C GLY A 601 -17.68 -7.37 26.90
N ALA A 602 -18.02 -6.84 25.71
CA ALA A 602 -18.66 -5.53 25.55
C ALA A 602 -20.19 -5.54 25.72
N GLY A 603 -20.78 -6.70 26.01
CA GLY A 603 -22.23 -6.87 26.08
C GLY A 603 -22.90 -6.68 24.71
N ARG A 604 -24.01 -5.94 24.68
CA ARG A 604 -24.76 -5.63 23.43
C ARG A 604 -24.29 -4.36 22.72
N SER A 605 -23.23 -3.72 23.20
CA SER A 605 -22.72 -2.48 22.62
C SER A 605 -21.95 -2.78 21.32
N PRO A 606 -22.35 -2.20 20.18
CA PRO A 606 -21.58 -2.31 18.94
C PRO A 606 -20.15 -1.78 19.10
N SER A 607 -19.19 -2.41 18.44
CA SER A 607 -17.77 -2.04 18.47
C SER A 607 -17.34 -1.58 17.09
N ASN A 608 -17.71 -0.35 16.74
CA ASN A 608 -17.55 0.19 15.38
C ASN A 608 -16.34 1.13 15.22
N ASP A 609 -15.78 1.66 16.32
CA ASP A 609 -14.71 2.67 16.28
C ASP A 609 -13.29 2.09 16.45
N PHE A 610 -13.10 0.78 16.23
CA PHE A 610 -11.79 0.18 16.44
C PHE A 610 -10.87 0.44 15.24
N THR A 611 -9.71 1.04 15.50
CA THR A 611 -8.68 1.31 14.50
C THR A 611 -7.53 0.33 14.61
N VAL A 612 -7.01 -0.10 13.45
CA VAL A 612 -5.80 -0.89 13.30
C VAL A 612 -4.71 0.06 12.82
N PRO A 613 -3.69 0.36 13.65
CA PRO A 613 -2.69 1.35 13.28
C PRO A 613 -1.89 1.00 12.04
N ALA A 614 -1.32 2.01 11.39
CA ALA A 614 -0.32 1.81 10.33
C ALA A 614 0.85 0.95 10.83
N GLY A 615 1.35 0.05 9.98
CA GLY A 615 2.45 -0.86 10.34
C GLY A 615 2.10 -1.92 11.39
N SER A 616 0.82 -2.11 11.71
CA SER A 616 0.30 -3.18 12.58
C SER A 616 -0.40 -4.27 11.75
N GLY A 617 -1.23 -5.10 12.39
CA GLY A 617 -1.99 -6.16 11.75
C GLY A 617 -3.06 -6.75 12.67
N ILE A 618 -3.79 -7.73 12.13
CA ILE A 618 -4.85 -8.45 12.85
C ILE A 618 -4.73 -9.96 12.63
N LEU A 619 -5.18 -10.74 13.59
CA LEU A 619 -5.23 -12.19 13.50
C LEU A 619 -6.65 -12.63 13.11
N LEU A 620 -6.79 -13.23 11.94
CA LEU A 620 -8.01 -13.87 11.48
C LEU A 620 -8.08 -15.29 12.03
N VAL A 621 -9.26 -15.69 12.51
CA VAL A 621 -9.56 -17.06 12.95
C VAL A 621 -10.82 -17.53 12.23
N ARG A 622 -10.67 -18.58 11.42
CA ARG A 622 -11.76 -19.17 10.64
C ARG A 622 -12.50 -20.22 11.45
N ASN A 623 -13.70 -19.89 11.91
CA ASN A 623 -14.61 -20.83 12.56
C ASN A 623 -15.57 -21.50 11.56
N HIS A 624 -15.72 -20.94 10.35
CA HIS A 624 -16.46 -21.56 9.26
C HIS A 624 -15.92 -22.97 8.95
N SER A 625 -16.69 -24.02 9.28
CA SER A 625 -16.28 -25.43 9.22
C SER A 625 -15.95 -25.93 7.81
N GLY A 626 -16.65 -25.42 6.79
CA GLY A 626 -16.35 -25.66 5.37
C GLY A 626 -15.50 -24.58 4.68
N GLY A 627 -14.95 -23.62 5.43
CA GLY A 627 -14.28 -22.45 4.83
C GLY A 627 -13.08 -22.87 3.98
N VAL A 628 -13.00 -22.36 2.76
CA VAL A 628 -11.83 -22.55 1.87
C VAL A 628 -10.95 -21.31 1.92
N ALA A 629 -9.64 -21.48 1.73
CA ALA A 629 -8.74 -20.34 1.61
C ALA A 629 -9.15 -19.49 0.40
N THR A 630 -9.30 -18.18 0.59
CA THR A 630 -9.81 -17.27 -0.45
C THR A 630 -9.19 -15.90 -0.29
N ARG A 631 -8.89 -15.24 -1.42
CA ARG A 631 -8.45 -13.84 -1.41
C ARG A 631 -9.63 -12.89 -1.49
N VAL A 632 -9.64 -11.93 -0.57
CA VAL A 632 -10.67 -10.90 -0.45
C VAL A 632 -10.07 -9.53 -0.76
N PRO A 633 -10.72 -8.71 -1.61
CA PRO A 633 -10.25 -7.36 -1.89
C PRO A 633 -10.45 -6.45 -0.67
N ILE A 634 -9.46 -5.64 -0.38
CA ILE A 634 -9.51 -4.53 0.57
C ILE A 634 -9.30 -3.24 -0.23
N ARG A 635 -10.25 -2.33 -0.11
CA ARG A 635 -10.17 -1.00 -0.75
C ARG A 635 -9.37 -0.05 0.13
N ASN A 636 -8.66 0.88 -0.51
CA ASN A 636 -8.02 1.97 0.21
C ASN A 636 -9.12 2.85 0.81
N PRO A 637 -9.16 3.12 2.13
CA PRO A 637 -10.20 3.97 2.72
C PRO A 637 -10.18 5.42 2.21
N LEU A 638 -9.10 5.87 1.57
CA LEU A 638 -8.99 7.20 0.96
C LEU A 638 -9.48 7.29 -0.49
N LYS A 639 -9.85 6.17 -1.13
CA LYS A 639 -10.35 6.10 -2.51
C LYS A 639 -11.59 5.21 -2.58
#